data_AF-A0A3L7VIW6-F1
#
_entry.id   AF-A0A3L7VIW6-F1
#
_cell.length_a   1.000
_cell.length_b   1.000
_cell.length_c   1.000
_cell.angle_alpha   90.00
_cell.angle_beta   90.00
_cell.angle_gamma   90.00
#
_symmetry.space_group_name_H-M   'P 1'
#
loop_
_entity.id
_entity.type
_entity.pdbx_description
1 polymer ?
#
loop_
_entity_poly.entity_id
_entity_poly.type
_entity_poly.pdbx_seq_one_letter_code
_entity_poly.pdbx_strand_id
1 'polypeptide(L)'
;METLFSLFLHPVAAIVGGLLASLPVIIHLIRRTQFKKQPWAAMEFLLAAQKRMRRRMVLEEWILLALRILLVLLVAFLLSRWLGGGASGVGGDHIVILDDSISMADARNDRGTRKTAFDSAMAEGARLARKLGATRGIHHLRFFLLSSMTEPILEGRAGEDLARQAELKLARLKPSYYSLDPTKGIEASVEKWSASTDSPASSHRILHLITDCRDTDFGGPKQEESRRIMTRLVGSGASLRIVDVSDPERPNGSAIPIGHDNLAITGLSCESRLVVEGAATDFVATIKNFGSSPRRTFFHARRDGVEDFAATQPVDEIPPGQEIKLRFTLVLGRNSPGPKISSGDDPMKRDQERLLHRSWIRLSGEIDDQPTTGLAEDNVRDLVVEVVHKVPVLVIDGAGRAGMTPGGDSFHIDAALSALRDFDPEIRTVEELPKTRLELYPIVFMLNVAELPSVEVERLLNHVSEGASLSWFVGDRTRPAFVNGLFQDKNGLFPILLAPKPVDPVPSQEKLDSRLLDEQPKILFPDPAHPIVAGVYPNRLDFRFLPIDRHWPAQARFLWDKGNGLVKDIILLPNKRWKDDRQRAAYRDKALALITTFPLANPSEAAFRSGLDSAIRDIREALLSQSQFQLARALEKTLEDAGDLADAKTKSPARPGLRQLWSKPAFVTTAQAMGELLREIQFGDPLWVERSLGRGKVFASMTMAGTKTTMGAAGAEADGWNEWGSGSPMSWSYAALMKELVRHLLKTGERIGGTETKATDLVGNSFELIRDASFLSGGVRERFDPQTPTKVPGFVPEGQKLGMNFADAPVGGKVRIKVLASSVPGVLYLNMSPAVVPGQPIPGPEDGELEAFAFNIDANHEGDLRRTRRELLEMPSTGPGTGRVVLSRPGDGHDSMLEPPRDTSESWWIYLL
;
A
#
# COMPACT_ATOMS: atom_id res chain seq x y z
N MET A 1 -28.54 56.14 -12.07
CA MET A 1 -27.74 57.02 -12.97
C MET A 1 -26.39 56.37 -13.24
N GLU A 2 -25.60 56.03 -12.21
CA GLU A 2 -24.32 55.31 -12.39
C GLU A 2 -24.45 53.99 -13.17
N THR A 3 -25.53 53.23 -12.93
CA THR A 3 -25.85 51.98 -13.65
C THR A 3 -26.19 52.14 -15.13
N LEU A 4 -26.63 53.33 -15.56
CA LEU A 4 -26.90 53.63 -16.97
C LEU A 4 -25.63 54.10 -17.69
N PHE A 5 -24.73 54.78 -16.98
CA PHE A 5 -23.45 55.22 -17.52
C PHE A 5 -22.43 54.10 -17.67
N SER A 6 -22.53 53.03 -16.86
CA SER A 6 -21.69 51.84 -16.99
C SER A 6 -21.93 51.01 -18.26
N LEU A 7 -23.00 51.29 -19.01
CA LEU A 7 -23.31 50.64 -20.29
C LEU A 7 -22.50 51.19 -21.48
N PHE A 8 -21.72 52.25 -21.28
CA PHE A 8 -20.99 52.95 -22.33
C PHE A 8 -19.52 53.17 -21.94
N LEU A 9 -18.58 52.90 -22.84
CA LEU A 9 -17.15 53.13 -22.57
C LEU A 9 -16.82 54.62 -22.42
N HIS A 10 -17.55 55.47 -23.13
CA HIS A 10 -17.41 56.93 -23.08
C HIS A 10 -18.73 57.59 -22.65
N PRO A 11 -19.02 57.67 -21.33
CA PRO A 11 -20.30 58.17 -20.83
C PRO A 11 -20.55 59.64 -21.17
N VAL A 12 -19.49 60.45 -21.26
CA VAL A 12 -19.60 61.86 -21.70
C VAL A 12 -20.07 61.96 -23.15
N ALA A 13 -19.59 61.07 -24.03
CA ALA A 13 -20.03 61.04 -25.42
C ALA A 13 -21.51 60.65 -25.56
N ALA A 14 -22.03 59.77 -24.69
CA ALA A 14 -23.46 59.44 -24.65
C ALA A 14 -24.32 60.64 -24.22
N ILE A 15 -23.89 61.41 -23.21
CA ILE A 15 -24.59 62.64 -22.76
C ILE A 15 -24.61 63.69 -23.87
N VAL A 16 -23.45 63.95 -24.49
CA VAL A 16 -23.32 64.90 -25.59
C VAL A 16 -24.15 64.46 -26.79
N GLY A 17 -24.13 63.17 -27.12
CA GLY A 17 -24.94 62.59 -28.18
C GLY A 17 -26.45 62.71 -27.95
N GLY A 18 -26.91 62.47 -26.71
CA GLY A 18 -28.30 62.68 -26.32
C GLY A 18 -28.75 64.14 -26.41
N LEU A 19 -27.88 65.08 -25.99
CA LEU A 19 -28.11 66.52 -26.17
C LEU A 19 -28.18 66.90 -27.65
N LEU A 20 -27.30 66.37 -28.50
CA LEU A 20 -27.32 66.61 -29.94
C LEU A 20 -28.55 65.99 -30.63
N ALA A 21 -29.04 64.85 -30.16
CA ALA A 21 -30.26 64.23 -30.67
C ALA A 21 -31.53 65.06 -30.38
N SER A 22 -31.48 65.97 -29.39
CA SER A 22 -32.56 66.93 -29.14
C SER A 22 -32.58 68.10 -30.13
N LEU A 23 -31.47 68.35 -30.84
CA LEU A 23 -31.31 69.50 -31.74
C LEU A 23 -32.30 69.47 -32.93
N PRO A 24 -32.52 68.35 -33.65
CA PRO A 24 -33.52 68.26 -34.72
C PRO A 24 -34.95 68.51 -34.22
N VAL A 25 -35.27 68.05 -33.00
CA VAL A 25 -36.59 68.25 -32.36
C VAL A 25 -36.82 69.74 -32.07
N ILE A 26 -35.82 70.41 -31.49
CA ILE A 26 -35.87 71.83 -31.17
C ILE A 26 -36.02 72.66 -32.46
N ILE A 27 -35.22 72.39 -33.49
CA ILE A 27 -35.29 73.08 -34.78
C ILE A 27 -36.66 72.87 -35.44
N HIS A 28 -37.22 71.66 -35.36
CA HIS A 28 -38.55 71.35 -35.89
C HIS A 28 -39.65 72.15 -35.18
N LEU A 29 -39.61 72.22 -33.85
CA LEU A 29 -40.58 72.98 -33.05
C LEU A 29 -40.52 74.48 -33.35
N ILE A 30 -39.32 75.06 -33.51
CA ILE A 30 -39.13 76.49 -33.82
C ILE A 30 -39.65 76.84 -35.22
N ARG A 31 -39.47 75.97 -36.21
CA ARG A 31 -39.98 76.20 -37.58
C ARG A 31 -41.48 75.95 -37.76
N ARG A 32 -42.17 75.41 -36.75
CA ARG A 32 -43.61 75.12 -36.81
C ARG A 32 -44.49 76.38 -36.74
N THR A 33 -43.91 77.54 -36.44
CA THR A 33 -44.64 78.81 -36.39
C THR A 33 -44.12 79.79 -37.45
N GLN A 34 -44.68 79.69 -38.66
CA GLN A 34 -44.94 80.86 -39.52
C GLN A 34 -45.79 80.46 -40.73
N PHE A 35 -47.09 80.78 -40.67
CA PHE A 35 -47.90 81.01 -41.88
C PHE A 35 -48.60 82.35 -41.72
N LYS A 36 -48.12 83.37 -42.44
CA LYS A 36 -48.91 84.58 -42.72
C LYS A 36 -50.03 84.19 -43.69
N LYS A 37 -51.28 84.33 -43.25
CA LYS A 37 -52.46 84.18 -44.10
C LYS A 37 -52.58 85.41 -44.99
N GLN A 38 -52.65 85.22 -46.31
CA GLN A 38 -53.03 86.26 -47.26
C GLN A 38 -54.40 85.88 -47.86
N PRO A 39 -55.47 86.65 -47.61
CA PRO A 39 -56.77 86.36 -48.18
C PRO A 39 -56.82 86.78 -49.66
N TRP A 40 -57.15 85.82 -50.55
CA TRP A 40 -57.66 86.12 -51.90
C TRP A 40 -58.83 85.17 -52.23
N ALA A 41 -59.88 85.72 -52.84
CA ALA A 41 -61.26 85.25 -52.88
C ALA A 41 -61.62 84.17 -53.92
N ALA A 42 -60.72 83.24 -54.28
CA ALA A 42 -61.03 82.17 -55.25
C ALA A 42 -60.51 80.77 -54.82
N MET A 43 -60.70 80.37 -53.56
CA MET A 43 -60.14 79.11 -53.00
C MET A 43 -61.08 77.89 -53.10
N GLU A 44 -62.32 78.05 -53.57
CA GLU A 44 -63.32 76.96 -53.51
C GLU A 44 -62.96 75.75 -54.39
N PHE A 45 -62.16 75.93 -55.45
CA PHE A 45 -61.66 74.83 -56.27
C PHE A 45 -60.38 74.15 -55.75
N LEU A 46 -59.64 74.79 -54.82
CA LEU A 46 -58.38 74.26 -54.27
C LEU A 46 -58.60 73.39 -53.02
N LEU A 47 -59.73 73.57 -52.33
CA LEU A 47 -60.07 72.84 -51.09
C LEU A 47 -60.53 71.39 -51.31
N ALA A 48 -60.95 71.02 -52.53
CA ALA A 48 -61.32 69.63 -52.85
C ALA A 48 -60.10 68.69 -53.05
N ALA A 49 -58.93 69.22 -53.41
CA ALA A 49 -57.72 68.42 -53.65
C ALA A 49 -56.78 68.32 -52.43
N GLN A 50 -56.78 69.30 -51.52
CA GLN A 50 -55.76 69.39 -50.46
C GLN A 50 -56.04 68.53 -49.21
N LYS A 51 -57.25 67.97 -49.06
CA LYS A 51 -57.64 67.17 -47.87
C LYS A 51 -56.98 65.78 -47.82
N ARG A 52 -56.46 65.27 -48.95
CA ARG A 52 -55.75 63.98 -49.02
C ARG A 52 -54.22 64.11 -48.86
N MET A 53 -53.63 65.22 -49.32
CA MET A 53 -52.17 65.43 -49.29
C MET A 53 -51.65 65.91 -47.92
N ARG A 54 -52.49 66.58 -47.10
CA ARG A 54 -52.07 67.10 -45.78
C ARG A 54 -51.67 66.00 -44.79
N ARG A 55 -52.31 64.82 -44.85
CA ARG A 55 -51.93 63.67 -44.00
C ARG A 55 -50.58 63.09 -44.44
N ARG A 56 -50.31 62.98 -45.75
CA ARG A 56 -49.02 62.51 -46.28
C ARG A 56 -47.88 63.46 -45.92
N MET A 57 -48.05 64.77 -46.11
CA MET A 57 -47.02 65.75 -45.77
C MET A 57 -46.70 65.75 -44.27
N VAL A 58 -47.71 65.67 -43.41
CA VAL A 58 -47.49 65.56 -41.95
C VAL A 58 -46.77 64.25 -41.62
N LEU A 59 -47.17 63.10 -42.19
CA LEU A 59 -46.48 61.82 -42.00
C LEU A 59 -45.03 61.84 -42.47
N GLU A 60 -44.75 62.40 -43.64
CA GLU A 60 -43.40 62.56 -44.19
C GLU A 60 -42.54 63.44 -43.28
N GLU A 61 -43.08 64.55 -42.75
CA GLU A 61 -42.36 65.41 -41.80
C GLU A 61 -42.04 64.70 -40.48
N TRP A 62 -42.99 63.94 -39.92
CA TRP A 62 -42.74 63.15 -38.70
C TRP A 62 -41.74 62.01 -38.93
N ILE A 63 -41.80 61.33 -40.07
CA ILE A 63 -40.86 60.26 -40.44
C ILE A 63 -39.45 60.85 -40.68
N LEU A 64 -39.34 61.98 -41.40
CA LEU A 64 -38.06 62.65 -41.63
C LEU A 64 -37.44 63.18 -40.32
N LEU A 65 -38.26 63.67 -39.40
CA LEU A 65 -37.81 64.07 -38.08
C LEU A 65 -37.30 62.86 -37.29
N ALA A 66 -38.06 61.77 -37.25
CA ALA A 66 -37.67 60.54 -36.58
C ALA A 66 -36.36 59.98 -37.15
N LEU A 67 -36.18 59.99 -38.46
CA LEU A 67 -34.98 59.47 -39.12
C LEU A 67 -33.74 60.35 -38.84
N ARG A 68 -33.90 61.67 -38.73
CA ARG A 68 -32.80 62.57 -38.31
C ARG A 68 -32.38 62.34 -36.87
N ILE A 69 -33.34 62.14 -35.96
CA ILE A 69 -33.05 61.82 -34.56
C ILE A 69 -32.36 60.45 -34.48
N LEU A 70 -32.86 59.46 -35.23
CA LEU A 70 -32.28 58.13 -35.30
C LEU A 70 -30.83 58.17 -35.77
N LEU A 71 -30.52 58.93 -36.81
CA LEU A 71 -29.15 59.04 -37.34
C LEU A 71 -28.18 59.64 -36.30
N VAL A 72 -28.59 60.71 -35.60
CA VAL A 72 -27.77 61.31 -34.55
C VAL A 72 -27.61 60.35 -33.37
N LEU A 73 -28.66 59.62 -32.99
CA LEU A 73 -28.58 58.59 -31.97
C LEU A 73 -27.64 57.45 -32.38
N LEU A 74 -27.70 56.96 -33.62
CA LEU A 74 -26.80 55.92 -34.12
C LEU A 74 -25.33 56.37 -34.05
N VAL A 75 -25.02 57.60 -34.47
CA VAL A 75 -23.67 58.17 -34.35
C VAL A 75 -23.26 58.32 -32.88
N ALA A 76 -24.16 58.77 -32.01
CA ALA A 76 -23.92 58.85 -30.57
C ALA A 76 -23.66 57.47 -29.95
N PHE A 77 -24.42 56.45 -30.34
CA PHE A 77 -24.23 55.05 -29.91
C PHE A 77 -22.89 54.48 -30.40
N LEU A 78 -22.49 54.80 -31.62
CA LEU A 78 -21.20 54.42 -32.19
C LEU A 78 -20.03 55.06 -31.42
N LEU A 79 -20.09 56.37 -31.20
CA LEU A 79 -19.03 57.13 -30.50
C LEU A 79 -18.97 56.85 -29.00
N SER A 80 -20.11 56.55 -28.38
CA SER A 80 -20.18 56.19 -26.95
C SER A 80 -19.75 54.75 -26.67
N ARG A 81 -19.55 53.93 -27.71
CA ARG A 81 -19.21 52.49 -27.64
C ARG A 81 -20.10 51.76 -26.64
N TRP A 82 -21.35 51.58 -27.03
CA TRP A 82 -22.35 50.85 -26.25
C TRP A 82 -21.95 49.38 -26.07
N LEU A 83 -21.83 48.96 -24.82
CA LEU A 83 -21.31 47.63 -24.44
C LEU A 83 -22.42 46.55 -24.38
N GLY A 84 -23.69 46.92 -24.63
CA GLY A 84 -24.84 46.03 -24.51
C GLY A 84 -25.14 45.67 -23.05
N GLY A 85 -26.40 45.34 -22.73
CA GLY A 85 -26.83 44.95 -21.37
C GLY A 85 -26.28 43.62 -20.85
N GLY A 86 -25.15 43.14 -21.37
CA GLY A 86 -24.48 41.89 -20.98
C GLY A 86 -23.04 42.06 -20.49
N ALA A 87 -22.49 43.28 -20.46
CA ALA A 87 -21.11 43.53 -20.05
C ALA A 87 -21.05 44.31 -18.73
N SER A 88 -21.34 43.63 -17.62
CA SER A 88 -20.74 43.99 -16.34
C SER A 88 -19.22 43.94 -16.51
N GLY A 89 -18.50 44.95 -16.01
CA GLY A 89 -17.06 45.13 -16.22
C GLY A 89 -16.24 43.84 -16.10
N VAL A 90 -15.34 43.64 -17.07
CA VAL A 90 -14.43 42.49 -17.19
C VAL A 90 -13.63 42.34 -15.90
N GLY A 91 -14.11 41.47 -15.03
CA GLY A 91 -13.47 41.08 -13.78
C GLY A 91 -13.49 39.56 -13.66
N GLY A 92 -12.35 38.99 -13.29
CA GLY A 92 -12.21 37.54 -13.11
C GLY A 92 -12.07 37.19 -11.64
N ASP A 93 -12.63 36.05 -11.23
CA ASP A 93 -12.34 35.44 -9.94
C ASP A 93 -11.37 34.27 -10.15
N HIS A 94 -10.13 34.50 -9.74
CA HIS A 94 -9.00 33.61 -9.97
C HIS A 94 -8.67 32.83 -8.69
N ILE A 95 -8.76 31.51 -8.77
CA ILE A 95 -8.20 30.61 -7.76
C ILE A 95 -6.90 30.06 -8.32
N VAL A 96 -5.82 30.15 -7.54
CA VAL A 96 -4.53 29.55 -7.86
C VAL A 96 -4.27 28.44 -6.85
N ILE A 97 -4.13 27.22 -7.34
CA ILE A 97 -3.70 26.07 -6.55
C ILE A 97 -2.24 25.80 -6.93
N LEU A 98 -1.37 25.95 -5.94
CA LEU A 98 0.03 25.56 -6.05
C LEU A 98 0.15 24.12 -5.56
N ASP A 99 0.58 23.24 -6.44
CA ASP A 99 0.95 21.88 -6.06
C ASP A 99 2.21 21.93 -5.19
N ASP A 100 2.08 21.41 -3.97
CA ASP A 100 3.16 21.26 -3.01
C ASP A 100 3.38 19.80 -2.61
N SER A 101 3.00 18.85 -3.47
CA SER A 101 3.39 17.44 -3.31
C SER A 101 4.90 17.27 -3.35
N ILE A 102 5.39 16.15 -2.79
CA ILE A 102 6.83 15.89 -2.70
C ILE A 102 7.51 15.74 -4.06
N SER A 103 6.81 15.26 -5.10
CA SER A 103 7.32 15.22 -6.48
C SER A 103 7.71 16.60 -7.02
N MET A 104 7.11 17.69 -6.52
CA MET A 104 7.50 19.06 -6.86
C MET A 104 8.90 19.43 -6.36
N ALA A 105 9.50 18.64 -5.46
CA ALA A 105 10.89 18.76 -5.06
C ALA A 105 11.88 18.14 -6.07
N ASP A 106 11.38 17.55 -7.18
CA ASP A 106 12.21 17.18 -8.32
C ASP A 106 13.08 18.36 -8.72
N ALA A 107 14.38 18.13 -8.66
CA ALA A 107 15.36 19.17 -8.75
C ALA A 107 16.32 18.90 -9.89
N ARG A 108 16.74 19.97 -10.54
CA ARG A 108 17.92 19.97 -11.40
C ARG A 108 19.04 20.74 -10.74
N ASN A 109 20.22 20.13 -10.70
CA ASN A 109 21.45 20.76 -10.29
C ASN A 109 22.19 21.29 -11.52
N ASP A 110 22.24 22.63 -11.68
CA ASP A 110 23.04 23.28 -12.72
C ASP A 110 24.13 24.14 -12.07
N ARG A 111 25.41 23.77 -12.27
CA ARG A 111 26.60 24.50 -11.78
C ARG A 111 26.53 24.91 -10.30
N GLY A 112 26.00 24.03 -9.44
CA GLY A 112 25.90 24.25 -7.99
C GLY A 112 24.64 24.99 -7.53
N THR A 113 23.74 25.38 -8.44
CA THR A 113 22.41 25.89 -8.09
C THR A 113 21.38 24.79 -8.25
N ARG A 114 20.76 24.35 -7.14
CA ARG A 114 19.62 23.42 -7.16
C ARG A 114 18.35 24.21 -7.42
N LYS A 115 17.65 23.91 -8.51
CA LYS A 115 16.35 24.52 -8.84
C LYS A 115 15.29 23.43 -8.93
N THR A 116 14.21 23.58 -8.19
CA THR A 116 13.11 22.61 -8.14
C THR A 116 11.94 22.99 -9.05
N ALA A 117 11.07 22.03 -9.36
CA ALA A 117 9.79 22.30 -9.99
C ALA A 117 8.93 23.25 -9.13
N PHE A 118 8.98 23.09 -7.80
CA PHE A 118 8.30 23.98 -6.86
C PHE A 118 8.80 25.44 -6.95
N ASP A 119 10.12 25.68 -7.05
CA ASP A 119 10.66 27.03 -7.27
C ASP A 119 10.10 27.67 -8.55
N SER A 120 9.92 26.87 -9.59
CA SER A 120 9.30 27.30 -10.85
C SER A 120 7.81 27.60 -10.67
N ALA A 121 7.09 26.82 -9.85
CA ALA A 121 5.70 27.09 -9.48
C ALA A 121 5.54 28.43 -8.74
N MET A 122 6.42 28.69 -7.77
CA MET A 122 6.42 29.93 -6.99
C MET A 122 6.68 31.15 -7.89
N ALA A 123 7.66 31.05 -8.79
CA ALA A 123 8.00 32.10 -9.74
C ALA A 123 6.84 32.38 -10.71
N GLU A 124 6.13 31.35 -11.16
CA GLU A 124 4.98 31.48 -12.06
C GLU A 124 3.75 32.05 -11.34
N GLY A 125 3.48 31.63 -10.10
CA GLY A 125 2.44 32.22 -9.26
C GLY A 125 2.65 33.72 -9.03
N ALA A 126 3.87 34.14 -8.71
CA ALA A 126 4.22 35.56 -8.58
C ALA A 126 4.10 36.31 -9.91
N ARG A 127 4.49 35.68 -11.03
CA ARG A 127 4.34 36.25 -12.38
C ARG A 127 2.87 36.45 -12.75
N LEU A 128 2.01 35.48 -12.43
CA LEU A 128 0.56 35.56 -12.63
C LEU A 128 -0.04 36.74 -11.84
N ALA A 129 0.32 36.89 -10.55
CA ALA A 129 -0.15 37.99 -9.71
C ALA A 129 0.24 39.37 -10.29
N ARG A 130 1.49 39.54 -10.75
CA ARG A 130 1.96 40.77 -11.40
C ARG A 130 1.19 41.08 -12.69
N LYS A 131 0.99 40.08 -13.56
CA LYS A 131 0.28 40.26 -14.83
C LYS A 131 -1.19 40.62 -14.61
N LEU A 132 -1.87 39.94 -13.69
CA LEU A 132 -3.26 40.26 -13.35
C LEU A 132 -3.39 41.66 -12.71
N GLY A 133 -2.44 42.06 -11.88
CA GLY A 133 -2.40 43.41 -11.29
C GLY A 133 -2.18 44.53 -12.32
N ALA A 134 -1.53 44.23 -13.45
CA ALA A 134 -1.33 45.17 -14.56
C ALA A 134 -2.49 45.19 -15.58
N THR A 135 -3.42 44.24 -15.50
CA THR A 135 -4.52 44.10 -16.46
C THR A 135 -5.67 45.04 -16.14
N ARG A 136 -6.36 45.57 -17.16
CA ARG A 136 -7.56 46.40 -16.99
C ARG A 136 -8.74 45.52 -16.59
N GLY A 137 -9.21 45.64 -15.35
CA GLY A 137 -10.35 44.88 -14.84
C GLY A 137 -10.36 44.83 -13.31
N ILE A 138 -11.42 44.29 -12.72
CA ILE A 138 -11.46 43.95 -11.29
C ILE A 138 -11.20 42.45 -11.17
N HIS A 139 -9.95 42.06 -10.95
CA HIS A 139 -9.60 40.67 -10.74
C HIS A 139 -9.46 40.39 -9.24
N HIS A 140 -10.12 39.34 -8.76
CA HIS A 140 -9.92 38.83 -7.41
C HIS A 140 -9.02 37.59 -7.50
N LEU A 141 -8.04 37.47 -6.59
CA LEU A 141 -7.03 36.43 -6.65
C LEU A 141 -6.89 35.75 -5.28
N ARG A 142 -6.95 34.42 -5.27
CA ARG A 142 -6.78 33.57 -4.09
C ARG A 142 -5.73 32.50 -4.34
N PHE A 143 -4.74 32.39 -3.48
CA PHE A 143 -3.72 31.35 -3.52
C PHE A 143 -4.00 30.28 -2.48
N PHE A 144 -3.96 29.02 -2.88
CA PHE A 144 -4.03 27.85 -2.01
C PHE A 144 -2.83 26.93 -2.27
N LEU A 145 -2.40 26.21 -1.22
CA LEU A 145 -1.55 25.03 -1.38
C LEU A 145 -2.45 23.82 -1.56
N LEU A 146 -2.02 22.84 -2.35
CA LEU A 146 -2.77 21.60 -2.53
C LEU A 146 -2.93 20.84 -1.19
N SER A 147 -1.91 20.88 -0.33
CA SER A 147 -1.94 20.32 1.02
C SER A 147 -2.90 21.04 1.98
N SER A 148 -3.22 22.32 1.72
CA SER A 148 -4.04 23.16 2.57
C SER A 148 -5.04 23.98 1.76
N MET A 149 -6.18 23.34 1.48
CA MET A 149 -7.30 23.95 0.76
C MET A 149 -8.31 24.62 1.72
N THR A 150 -8.08 24.65 3.03
CA THR A 150 -9.04 25.22 4.00
C THR A 150 -9.07 26.75 3.91
N GLU A 151 -7.90 27.39 4.04
CA GLU A 151 -7.71 28.84 4.04
C GLU A 151 -6.72 29.26 2.95
N PRO A 152 -6.93 30.42 2.30
CA PRO A 152 -5.98 30.91 1.30
C PRO A 152 -4.71 31.47 1.95
N ILE A 153 -3.55 31.21 1.34
CA ILE A 153 -2.24 31.79 1.70
C ILE A 153 -2.28 33.32 1.56
N LEU A 154 -2.98 33.76 0.51
CA LEU A 154 -3.13 35.14 0.11
C LEU A 154 -4.46 35.29 -0.64
N GLU A 155 -5.20 36.32 -0.30
CA GLU A 155 -6.49 36.67 -0.91
C GLU A 155 -6.58 38.18 -1.07
N GLY A 156 -7.16 38.63 -2.17
CA GLY A 156 -7.54 40.03 -2.35
C GLY A 156 -7.69 40.43 -3.81
N ARG A 157 -7.94 41.73 -4.01
CA ARG A 157 -7.99 42.33 -5.34
C ARG A 157 -6.59 42.37 -5.96
N ALA A 158 -6.46 41.87 -7.19
CA ALA A 158 -5.23 41.93 -7.95
C ALA A 158 -4.81 43.39 -8.17
N GLY A 159 -3.58 43.69 -7.78
CA GLY A 159 -2.95 45.00 -7.85
C GLY A 159 -1.47 44.89 -7.47
N GLU A 160 -0.75 46.00 -7.54
CA GLU A 160 0.69 46.04 -7.28
C GLU A 160 1.05 45.54 -5.86
N ASP A 161 0.25 45.89 -4.86
CA ASP A 161 0.49 45.46 -3.48
C ASP A 161 0.29 43.95 -3.29
N LEU A 162 -0.81 43.38 -3.81
CA LEU A 162 -1.06 41.94 -3.74
C LEU A 162 0.04 41.15 -4.48
N ALA A 163 0.51 41.66 -5.63
CA ALA A 163 1.59 41.05 -6.38
C ALA A 163 2.93 41.06 -5.61
N ARG A 164 3.24 42.16 -4.92
CA ARG A 164 4.41 42.26 -4.04
C ARG A 164 4.30 41.32 -2.83
N GLN A 165 3.11 41.23 -2.22
CA GLN A 165 2.85 40.29 -1.12
C GLN A 165 2.98 38.84 -1.58
N ALA A 166 2.48 38.51 -2.78
CA ALA A 166 2.64 37.20 -3.38
C ALA A 166 4.14 36.88 -3.53
N GLU A 167 4.93 37.74 -4.17
CA GLU A 167 6.37 37.51 -4.36
C GLU A 167 7.12 37.25 -3.03
N LEU A 168 6.80 38.00 -1.98
CA LEU A 168 7.44 37.84 -0.66
C LEU A 168 6.99 36.58 0.09
N LYS A 169 5.70 36.25 0.07
CA LYS A 169 5.16 35.07 0.77
C LYS A 169 5.52 33.78 0.04
N LEU A 170 5.33 33.77 -1.27
CA LEU A 170 5.54 32.61 -2.13
C LEU A 170 7.02 32.17 -2.11
N ALA A 171 7.97 33.10 -2.18
CA ALA A 171 9.40 32.77 -2.18
C ALA A 171 9.93 32.06 -0.91
N ARG A 172 9.13 31.99 0.16
CA ARG A 172 9.50 31.34 1.43
C ARG A 172 8.89 29.95 1.61
N LEU A 173 7.96 29.56 0.74
CA LEU A 173 7.31 28.27 0.81
C LEU A 173 8.26 27.16 0.35
N LYS A 174 8.03 25.96 0.85
CA LYS A 174 8.73 24.73 0.46
C LYS A 174 7.69 23.68 0.10
N PRO A 175 8.01 22.71 -0.77
CA PRO A 175 7.13 21.59 -1.01
C PRO A 175 6.92 20.79 0.28
N SER A 176 5.74 20.19 0.41
CA SER A 176 5.40 19.28 1.50
C SER A 176 6.00 17.89 1.25
N TYR A 177 5.97 17.04 2.27
CA TYR A 177 6.37 15.63 2.15
C TYR A 177 5.18 14.70 1.87
N TYR A 178 4.00 15.27 1.59
CA TYR A 178 2.79 14.51 1.35
C TYR A 178 2.71 14.03 -0.10
N SER A 179 2.11 12.86 -0.26
CA SER A 179 1.56 12.46 -1.55
C SER A 179 0.15 13.03 -1.67
N LEU A 180 -0.05 13.88 -2.68
CA LEU A 180 -1.28 14.65 -2.86
C LEU A 180 -1.88 14.35 -4.23
N ASP A 181 -3.21 14.41 -4.30
CA ASP A 181 -3.94 14.22 -5.56
C ASP A 181 -4.39 15.58 -6.11
N PRO A 182 -3.80 16.08 -7.21
CA PRO A 182 -4.17 17.37 -7.79
C PRO A 182 -5.65 17.45 -8.19
N THR A 183 -6.28 16.33 -8.54
CA THR A 183 -7.68 16.29 -8.96
C THR A 183 -8.65 16.63 -7.83
N LYS A 184 -8.31 16.30 -6.58
CA LYS A 184 -9.08 16.71 -5.39
C LYS A 184 -9.05 18.24 -5.19
N GLY A 185 -7.92 18.87 -5.50
CA GLY A 185 -7.79 20.33 -5.51
C GLY A 185 -8.72 20.97 -6.54
N ILE A 186 -8.83 20.37 -7.73
CA ILE A 186 -9.75 20.81 -8.79
C ILE A 186 -11.21 20.74 -8.30
N GLU A 187 -11.63 19.63 -7.68
CA GLU A 187 -12.98 19.51 -7.12
C GLU A 187 -13.26 20.54 -6.02
N ALA A 188 -12.33 20.70 -5.07
CA ALA A 188 -12.47 21.63 -3.95
C ALA A 188 -12.61 23.10 -4.42
N SER A 189 -12.03 23.46 -5.57
CA SER A 189 -12.15 24.81 -6.13
C SER A 189 -13.60 25.24 -6.40
N VAL A 190 -14.47 24.30 -6.78
CA VAL A 190 -15.88 24.56 -7.08
C VAL A 190 -16.64 25.00 -5.83
N GLU A 191 -16.33 24.37 -4.69
CA GLU A 191 -16.89 24.74 -3.38
C GLU A 191 -16.39 26.12 -2.94
N LYS A 192 -15.10 26.43 -3.15
CA LYS A 192 -14.50 27.72 -2.78
C LYS A 192 -15.03 28.92 -3.57
N TRP A 193 -15.47 28.71 -4.81
CA TRP A 193 -16.23 29.74 -5.53
C TRP A 193 -17.63 29.93 -4.99
N SER A 194 -18.30 28.84 -4.61
CA SER A 194 -19.68 28.87 -4.11
C SER A 194 -19.80 29.52 -2.73
N ALA A 195 -18.74 29.46 -1.92
CA ALA A 195 -18.68 30.05 -0.58
C ALA A 195 -18.27 31.54 -0.55
N SER A 196 -17.80 32.12 -1.67
CA SER A 196 -17.33 33.51 -1.70
C SER A 196 -18.47 34.49 -1.95
N THR A 197 -18.67 35.42 -1.02
CA THR A 197 -19.68 36.49 -1.10
C THR A 197 -19.12 37.79 -1.73
N ASP A 198 -17.81 37.92 -1.79
CA ASP A 198 -17.10 39.16 -2.17
C ASP A 198 -16.84 39.29 -3.68
N SER A 199 -17.00 38.20 -4.43
CA SER A 199 -16.86 38.21 -5.89
C SER A 199 -18.20 38.52 -6.57
N PRO A 200 -18.25 39.45 -7.55
CA PRO A 200 -19.48 39.75 -8.27
C PRO A 200 -20.01 38.48 -8.96
N ALA A 201 -21.30 38.18 -8.86
CA ALA A 201 -21.93 36.98 -9.44
C ALA A 201 -21.77 36.83 -10.98
N SER A 202 -21.20 37.83 -11.66
CA SER A 202 -20.95 37.86 -13.12
C SER A 202 -19.46 37.76 -13.49
N SER A 203 -18.55 37.52 -12.54
CA SER A 203 -17.11 37.40 -12.83
C SER A 203 -16.78 36.06 -13.52
N HIS A 204 -15.80 36.08 -14.42
CA HIS A 204 -15.29 34.86 -15.05
C HIS A 204 -14.49 34.04 -14.03
N ARG A 205 -14.89 32.78 -13.80
CA ARG A 205 -14.22 31.87 -12.87
C ARG A 205 -13.08 31.14 -13.56
N ILE A 206 -11.85 31.35 -13.08
CA ILE A 206 -10.65 30.74 -13.66
C ILE A 206 -9.82 30.08 -12.56
N LEU A 207 -9.66 28.76 -12.65
CA LEU A 207 -8.76 27.99 -11.80
C LEU A 207 -7.40 27.86 -12.49
N HIS A 208 -6.33 28.27 -11.82
CA HIS A 208 -4.94 28.05 -12.22
C HIS A 208 -4.37 26.93 -11.33
N LEU A 209 -4.12 25.76 -11.90
CA LEU A 209 -3.42 24.66 -11.25
C LEU A 209 -1.97 24.66 -11.72
N ILE A 210 -1.04 24.91 -10.81
CA ILE A 210 0.40 24.93 -11.10
C ILE A 210 1.01 23.65 -10.53
N THR A 211 1.42 22.72 -11.40
CA THR A 211 1.79 21.32 -11.06
C THR A 211 2.79 20.77 -12.08
N ASP A 212 3.41 19.63 -11.78
CA ASP A 212 4.33 18.90 -12.65
C ASP A 212 3.65 17.92 -13.63
N CYS A 213 2.32 17.85 -13.62
CA CYS A 213 1.51 17.13 -14.62
C CYS A 213 1.90 15.65 -14.81
N ARG A 214 2.22 14.94 -13.72
CA ARG A 214 2.62 13.52 -13.77
C ARG A 214 1.57 12.59 -14.37
N ASP A 215 2.03 11.50 -14.97
CA ASP A 215 1.19 10.45 -15.57
C ASP A 215 0.40 9.66 -14.53
N THR A 216 0.95 9.52 -13.32
CA THR A 216 0.29 8.88 -12.17
C THR A 216 -0.93 9.65 -11.67
N ASP A 217 -0.95 10.98 -11.83
CA ASP A 217 -2.00 11.87 -11.33
C ASP A 217 -3.14 12.07 -12.33
N PHE A 218 -2.81 12.26 -13.61
CA PHE A 218 -3.81 12.57 -14.64
C PHE A 218 -4.01 11.47 -15.69
N GLY A 219 -3.06 10.55 -15.82
CA GLY A 219 -3.03 9.48 -16.81
C GLY A 219 -3.31 8.09 -16.23
N GLY A 220 -2.86 7.06 -16.96
CA GLY A 220 -2.94 5.65 -16.55
C GLY A 220 -4.30 5.24 -15.94
N PRO A 221 -4.32 4.64 -14.73
CA PRO A 221 -5.55 4.19 -14.07
C PRO A 221 -6.46 5.35 -13.59
N LYS A 222 -5.93 6.55 -13.39
CA LYS A 222 -6.69 7.74 -12.96
C LYS A 222 -7.29 8.55 -14.13
N GLN A 223 -6.98 8.19 -15.37
CA GLN A 223 -7.37 8.96 -16.55
C GLN A 223 -8.88 9.24 -16.64
N GLU A 224 -9.71 8.24 -16.35
CA GLU A 224 -11.17 8.41 -16.44
C GLU A 224 -11.71 9.32 -15.32
N GLU A 225 -11.16 9.18 -14.11
CA GLU A 225 -11.51 10.01 -12.95
C GLU A 225 -11.10 11.46 -13.16
N SER A 226 -9.85 11.71 -13.57
CA SER A 226 -9.33 13.05 -13.85
C SER A 226 -10.15 13.75 -14.94
N ARG A 227 -10.50 13.03 -16.02
CA ARG A 227 -11.32 13.54 -17.13
C ARG A 227 -12.75 13.87 -16.68
N ARG A 228 -13.36 13.03 -15.84
CA ARG A 228 -14.69 13.29 -15.27
C ARG A 228 -14.70 14.55 -14.40
N ILE A 229 -13.69 14.73 -13.56
CA ILE A 229 -13.54 15.91 -12.68
C ILE A 229 -13.37 17.19 -13.50
N MET A 230 -12.47 17.18 -14.48
CA MET A 230 -12.26 18.32 -15.39
C MET A 230 -13.54 18.67 -16.17
N THR A 231 -14.27 17.65 -16.64
CA THR A 231 -15.55 17.87 -17.35
C THR A 231 -16.60 18.51 -16.44
N ARG A 232 -16.67 18.10 -15.16
CA ARG A 232 -17.59 18.69 -14.18
C ARG A 232 -17.28 20.17 -13.92
N LEU A 233 -16.00 20.50 -13.78
CA LEU A 233 -15.54 21.88 -13.60
C LEU A 233 -15.90 22.76 -14.82
N VAL A 234 -15.60 22.28 -16.02
CA VAL A 234 -15.96 22.99 -17.26
C VAL A 234 -17.48 23.16 -17.39
N GLY A 235 -18.24 22.14 -17.01
CA GLY A 235 -19.70 22.16 -16.98
C GLY A 235 -20.29 23.20 -16.02
N SER A 236 -19.54 23.65 -15.01
CA SER A 236 -19.97 24.75 -14.13
C SER A 236 -19.73 26.15 -14.71
N GLY A 237 -19.22 26.25 -15.94
CA GLY A 237 -18.84 27.51 -16.58
C GLY A 237 -17.47 28.06 -16.15
N ALA A 238 -16.71 27.31 -15.36
CA ALA A 238 -15.34 27.69 -14.95
C ALA A 238 -14.30 27.21 -15.98
N SER A 239 -13.23 27.98 -16.16
CA SER A 239 -12.09 27.56 -16.99
C SER A 239 -10.95 27.06 -16.11
N LEU A 240 -10.28 25.98 -16.54
CA LEU A 240 -9.10 25.42 -15.88
C LEU A 240 -7.87 25.74 -16.73
N ARG A 241 -6.86 26.30 -16.10
CA ARG A 241 -5.52 26.46 -16.65
C ARG A 241 -4.58 25.56 -15.86
N ILE A 242 -4.00 24.58 -16.54
CA ILE A 242 -2.94 23.76 -15.99
C ILE A 242 -1.62 24.38 -16.44
N VAL A 243 -0.76 24.73 -15.50
CA VAL A 243 0.58 25.26 -15.77
C VAL A 243 1.59 24.19 -15.39
N ASP A 244 2.22 23.62 -16.41
CA ASP A 244 3.19 22.54 -16.28
C ASP A 244 4.57 23.13 -15.98
N VAL A 245 5.04 22.98 -14.73
CA VAL A 245 6.29 23.58 -14.25
C VAL A 245 7.48 22.62 -14.19
N SER A 246 7.32 21.39 -14.68
CA SER A 246 8.40 20.39 -14.64
C SER A 246 9.58 20.79 -15.52
N ASP A 247 10.77 20.38 -15.08
CA ASP A 247 11.97 20.34 -15.92
C ASP A 247 12.21 18.88 -16.38
N PRO A 248 12.61 18.62 -17.63
CA PRO A 248 12.73 19.57 -18.74
C PRO A 248 11.38 20.17 -19.17
N GLU A 249 11.39 21.40 -19.68
CA GLU A 249 10.18 22.05 -20.20
C GLU A 249 9.46 21.17 -21.24
N ARG A 250 8.11 21.16 -21.19
CA ARG A 250 7.29 20.35 -22.11
C ARG A 250 7.62 20.70 -23.56
N PRO A 251 7.87 19.75 -24.47
CA PRO A 251 8.13 20.06 -25.88
C PRO A 251 6.91 20.67 -26.60
N ASN A 252 7.15 21.40 -27.69
CA ASN A 252 6.07 21.92 -28.56
C ASN A 252 5.44 20.79 -29.39
N GLY A 253 4.12 20.85 -29.59
CA GLY A 253 3.38 19.90 -30.44
C GLY A 253 3.03 18.57 -29.75
N SER A 254 3.01 17.48 -30.52
CA SER A 254 2.59 16.14 -30.09
C SER A 254 3.73 15.26 -29.55
N ALA A 255 4.91 15.84 -29.31
CA ALA A 255 6.04 15.08 -28.75
C ALA A 255 5.73 14.58 -27.33
N ILE A 256 6.21 13.38 -27.00
CA ILE A 256 6.03 12.77 -25.69
C ILE A 256 6.80 13.62 -24.66
N PRO A 257 6.14 14.13 -23.61
CA PRO A 257 6.83 14.87 -22.56
C PRO A 257 7.77 13.91 -21.80
N ILE A 258 8.99 14.37 -21.55
CA ILE A 258 10.00 13.63 -20.81
C ILE A 258 10.05 14.20 -19.39
N GLY A 259 10.17 13.32 -18.40
CA GLY A 259 10.50 13.69 -17.02
C GLY A 259 11.91 13.24 -16.68
N HIS A 260 12.44 13.65 -15.53
CA HIS A 260 13.73 13.15 -15.06
C HIS A 260 13.68 11.65 -14.77
N ASP A 261 14.81 10.97 -14.97
CA ASP A 261 14.99 9.62 -14.46
C ASP A 261 15.11 9.68 -12.94
N ASN A 262 14.44 8.77 -12.24
CA ASN A 262 14.44 8.73 -10.78
C ASN A 262 14.70 7.32 -10.25
N LEU A 263 15.39 7.24 -9.11
CA LEU A 263 15.75 6.00 -8.44
C LEU A 263 15.39 6.17 -6.98
N ALA A 264 14.64 5.24 -6.40
CA ALA A 264 14.11 5.42 -5.05
C ALA A 264 14.15 4.15 -4.22
N ILE A 265 14.25 4.30 -2.91
CA ILE A 265 14.03 3.20 -1.96
C ILE A 265 12.53 3.11 -1.65
N THR A 266 11.87 2.15 -2.29
CA THR A 266 10.42 1.94 -2.16
C THR A 266 10.02 1.06 -0.98
N GLY A 267 10.98 0.33 -0.41
CA GLY A 267 10.75 -0.54 0.74
C GLY A 267 12.00 -0.80 1.56
N LEU A 268 11.85 -0.88 2.88
CA LEU A 268 12.88 -1.34 3.80
C LEU A 268 12.19 -2.18 4.88
N SER A 269 12.57 -3.45 4.99
CA SER A 269 11.90 -4.39 5.87
C SER A 269 12.88 -5.36 6.52
N CYS A 270 12.55 -5.81 7.73
CA CYS A 270 13.20 -6.92 8.41
C CYS A 270 12.43 -8.22 8.11
N GLU A 271 13.11 -9.32 7.79
CA GLU A 271 12.42 -10.61 7.58
C GLU A 271 11.77 -11.12 8.88
N SER A 272 12.39 -10.82 10.02
CA SER A 272 11.93 -11.21 11.34
C SER A 272 11.09 -10.11 11.99
N ARG A 273 10.05 -10.49 12.75
CA ARG A 273 9.25 -9.53 13.53
C ARG A 273 10.07 -8.86 14.64
N LEU A 274 10.97 -9.61 15.28
CA LEU A 274 11.86 -9.14 16.34
C LEU A 274 13.31 -9.47 15.99
N VAL A 275 14.23 -8.62 16.42
CA VAL A 275 15.67 -8.87 16.29
C VAL A 275 16.20 -9.39 17.62
N VAL A 276 16.88 -10.52 17.61
CA VAL A 276 17.57 -11.04 18.80
C VAL A 276 18.92 -10.36 18.91
N GLU A 277 19.23 -9.85 20.10
CA GLU A 277 20.50 -9.22 20.40
C GLU A 277 21.69 -10.13 20.03
N GLY A 278 22.62 -9.60 19.23
CA GLY A 278 23.81 -10.33 18.79
C GLY A 278 23.57 -11.39 17.71
N ALA A 279 22.31 -11.62 17.30
CA ALA A 279 22.00 -12.53 16.21
C ALA A 279 22.10 -11.82 14.84
N ALA A 280 22.68 -12.51 13.86
CA ALA A 280 22.67 -12.09 12.47
C ALA A 280 21.23 -12.14 11.93
N THR A 281 20.70 -10.99 11.52
CA THR A 281 19.33 -10.84 11.03
C THR A 281 19.31 -10.26 9.64
N ASP A 282 18.48 -10.84 8.77
CA ASP A 282 18.36 -10.45 7.38
C ASP A 282 17.32 -9.33 7.19
N PHE A 283 17.74 -8.35 6.39
CA PHE A 283 16.96 -7.19 5.98
C PHE A 283 16.87 -7.15 4.46
N VAL A 284 15.82 -6.52 3.98
CA VAL A 284 15.56 -6.35 2.54
C VAL A 284 15.28 -4.89 2.26
N ALA A 285 16.10 -4.28 1.42
CA ALA A 285 15.83 -2.99 0.78
C ALA A 285 15.28 -3.23 -0.63
N THR A 286 14.17 -2.59 -0.96
CA THR A 286 13.59 -2.60 -2.31
C THR A 286 13.92 -1.28 -2.97
N ILE A 287 14.67 -1.34 -4.07
CA ILE A 287 15.10 -0.17 -4.83
C ILE A 287 14.46 -0.26 -6.21
N LYS A 288 13.80 0.81 -6.66
CA LYS A 288 13.09 0.84 -7.92
C LYS A 288 13.63 1.93 -8.82
N ASN A 289 13.86 1.58 -10.09
CA ASN A 289 14.23 2.52 -11.14
C ASN A 289 12.97 2.98 -11.89
N PHE A 290 12.57 4.23 -11.67
CA PHE A 290 11.46 4.87 -12.39
C PHE A 290 11.90 5.52 -13.70
N GLY A 291 13.21 5.58 -13.95
CA GLY A 291 13.78 6.12 -15.16
C GLY A 291 13.62 5.22 -16.39
N SER A 292 14.04 5.78 -17.51
CA SER A 292 14.04 5.17 -18.84
C SER A 292 15.36 4.48 -19.20
N SER A 293 16.39 4.67 -18.39
CA SER A 293 17.74 4.10 -18.57
C SER A 293 18.13 3.17 -17.42
N PRO A 294 18.93 2.10 -17.65
CA PRO A 294 19.47 1.29 -16.57
C PRO A 294 20.33 2.14 -15.62
N ARG A 295 20.19 1.91 -14.30
CA ARG A 295 20.89 2.68 -13.27
C ARG A 295 21.68 1.78 -12.33
N ARG A 296 22.80 2.33 -11.86
CA ARG A 296 23.67 1.75 -10.83
C ARG A 296 23.68 2.70 -9.64
N THR A 297 23.81 2.18 -8.43
CA THR A 297 23.94 3.01 -7.22
C THR A 297 24.74 2.26 -6.17
N PHE A 298 25.18 2.95 -5.13
CA PHE A 298 25.60 2.32 -3.89
C PHE A 298 24.44 2.37 -2.88
N PHE A 299 24.28 1.32 -2.09
CA PHE A 299 23.30 1.27 -0.99
C PHE A 299 24.05 1.31 0.33
N HIS A 300 23.75 2.32 1.14
CA HIS A 300 24.28 2.56 2.47
C HIS A 300 23.27 2.13 3.53
N ALA A 301 23.68 1.21 4.40
CA ALA A 301 22.90 0.85 5.59
C ALA A 301 23.41 1.66 6.78
N ARG A 302 22.52 2.37 7.49
CA ARG A 302 22.85 3.10 8.72
C ARG A 302 22.07 2.56 9.91
N ARG A 303 22.74 2.49 11.07
CA ARG A 303 22.18 2.18 12.38
C ARG A 303 22.29 3.40 13.28
N ASP A 304 21.16 3.92 13.75
CA ASP A 304 21.06 5.14 14.57
C ASP A 304 21.87 6.31 13.97
N GLY A 305 21.83 6.44 12.64
CA GLY A 305 22.55 7.46 11.87
C GLY A 305 24.02 7.14 11.52
N VAL A 306 24.60 6.11 12.13
CA VAL A 306 25.98 5.66 11.87
C VAL A 306 25.98 4.61 10.77
N GLU A 307 26.81 4.78 9.75
CA GLU A 307 26.92 3.83 8.64
C GLU A 307 27.53 2.50 9.08
N ASP A 308 26.93 1.40 8.61
CA ASP A 308 27.43 0.03 8.76
C ASP A 308 28.08 -0.43 7.45
N PHE A 309 29.40 -0.33 7.39
CA PHE A 309 30.18 -0.67 6.21
C PHE A 309 30.08 -2.15 5.78
N ALA A 310 29.64 -3.06 6.66
CA ALA A 310 29.50 -4.47 6.32
C ALA A 310 28.16 -4.77 5.61
N ALA A 311 27.13 -3.99 5.90
CA ALA A 311 25.81 -4.10 5.25
C ALA A 311 25.65 -3.17 4.04
N THR A 312 26.47 -2.14 3.95
CA THR A 312 26.58 -1.27 2.78
C THR A 312 27.19 -2.03 1.59
N GLN A 313 26.56 -1.97 0.41
CA GLN A 313 26.99 -2.74 -0.77
C GLN A 313 26.62 -2.07 -2.10
N PRO A 314 27.39 -2.33 -3.19
CA PRO A 314 27.05 -1.82 -4.51
C PRO A 314 25.79 -2.49 -5.06
N VAL A 315 25.00 -1.71 -5.79
CA VAL A 315 23.84 -2.19 -6.52
C VAL A 315 24.15 -2.08 -8.01
N ASP A 316 24.32 -3.24 -8.64
CA ASP A 316 24.87 -3.37 -10.00
C ASP A 316 24.04 -2.61 -11.03
N GLU A 317 23.04 -3.25 -11.64
CA GLU A 317 22.25 -2.64 -12.71
C GLU A 317 20.77 -2.94 -12.47
N ILE A 318 20.01 -1.87 -12.29
CA ILE A 318 18.55 -1.92 -12.16
C ILE A 318 17.97 -1.49 -13.52
N PRO A 319 17.35 -2.41 -14.27
CA PRO A 319 16.75 -2.07 -15.56
C PRO A 319 15.63 -1.02 -15.43
N PRO A 320 15.32 -0.27 -16.51
CA PRO A 320 14.23 0.71 -16.52
C PRO A 320 12.90 0.10 -16.09
N GLY A 321 12.19 0.77 -15.17
CA GLY A 321 10.88 0.36 -14.67
C GLY A 321 10.88 -0.89 -13.78
N GLN A 322 12.04 -1.50 -13.51
CA GLN A 322 12.18 -2.68 -12.66
C GLN A 322 12.58 -2.31 -11.22
N GLU A 323 12.34 -3.24 -10.31
CA GLU A 323 12.81 -3.17 -8.92
C GLU A 323 13.78 -4.31 -8.62
N ILE A 324 14.70 -4.06 -7.68
CA ILE A 324 15.58 -5.06 -7.11
C ILE A 324 15.33 -5.17 -5.61
N LYS A 325 15.36 -6.41 -5.09
CA LYS A 325 15.32 -6.70 -3.66
C LYS A 325 16.72 -7.02 -3.19
N LEU A 326 17.36 -6.03 -2.57
CA LEU A 326 18.70 -6.13 -2.02
C LEU A 326 18.63 -6.71 -0.61
N ARG A 327 19.24 -7.89 -0.42
CA ARG A 327 19.32 -8.57 0.88
C ARG A 327 20.64 -8.22 1.55
N PHE A 328 20.59 -7.88 2.83
CA PHE A 328 21.77 -7.61 3.64
C PHE A 328 21.52 -8.07 5.08
N THR A 329 22.60 -8.35 5.81
CA THR A 329 22.51 -8.92 7.16
C THR A 329 23.16 -7.96 8.15
N LEU A 330 22.49 -7.70 9.27
CA LEU A 330 23.01 -6.88 10.38
C LEU A 330 23.00 -7.68 11.68
N VAL A 331 23.97 -7.39 12.54
CA VAL A 331 24.00 -7.85 13.93
C VAL A 331 23.72 -6.65 14.82
N LEU A 332 22.58 -6.65 15.49
CA LEU A 332 22.15 -5.52 16.32
C LEU A 332 22.39 -5.81 17.81
N GLY A 333 22.95 -4.83 18.51
CA GLY A 333 23.09 -4.82 19.98
C GLY A 333 22.08 -3.85 20.59
N ARG A 334 21.60 -4.13 21.81
CA ARG A 334 20.66 -3.22 22.50
C ARG A 334 21.37 -1.95 22.95
N ASN A 335 20.63 -0.84 22.96
CA ASN A 335 21.09 0.43 23.53
C ASN A 335 20.89 0.51 25.05
N SER A 336 20.23 -0.48 25.65
CA SER A 336 19.93 -0.52 27.09
C SER A 336 20.02 -1.95 27.64
N PRO A 337 20.33 -2.13 28.94
CA PRO A 337 20.42 -3.44 29.57
C PRO A 337 19.15 -4.26 29.33
N GLY A 338 19.31 -5.59 29.21
CA GLY A 338 18.20 -6.52 29.14
C GLY A 338 17.33 -6.51 30.41
N PRO A 339 16.07 -6.94 30.32
CA PRO A 339 15.22 -7.08 31.50
C PRO A 339 15.81 -8.12 32.46
N LYS A 340 15.70 -7.85 33.76
CA LYS A 340 16.18 -8.77 34.81
C LYS A 340 15.06 -9.74 35.19
N ILE A 341 14.82 -10.72 34.32
CA ILE A 341 13.75 -11.71 34.48
C ILE A 341 14.33 -13.04 34.97
N SER A 342 13.70 -13.62 35.99
CA SER A 342 13.90 -14.99 36.45
C SER A 342 12.65 -15.84 36.16
N SER A 343 12.85 -17.13 35.87
CA SER A 343 11.73 -18.07 35.66
C SER A 343 10.84 -18.22 36.90
N GLY A 344 11.37 -17.91 38.09
CA GLY A 344 10.62 -17.94 39.35
C GLY A 344 9.83 -16.66 39.67
N ASP A 345 9.96 -15.60 38.87
CA ASP A 345 9.18 -14.37 39.07
C ASP A 345 7.67 -14.58 38.84
N ASP A 346 6.86 -13.65 39.32
CA ASP A 346 5.44 -13.63 38.96
C ASP A 346 5.24 -13.32 37.46
N PRO A 347 4.33 -14.00 36.74
CA PRO A 347 4.10 -13.75 35.31
C PRO A 347 3.77 -12.29 34.96
N MET A 348 2.99 -11.60 35.81
CA MET A 348 2.64 -10.20 35.56
C MET A 348 3.85 -9.28 35.74
N LYS A 349 4.70 -9.57 36.75
CA LYS A 349 5.97 -8.86 36.94
C LYS A 349 6.90 -9.05 35.73
N ARG A 350 6.99 -10.26 35.16
CA ARG A 350 7.78 -10.49 33.94
C ARG A 350 7.23 -9.71 32.74
N ASP A 351 5.92 -9.73 32.54
CA ASP A 351 5.29 -8.95 31.46
C ASP A 351 5.60 -7.46 31.61
N GLN A 352 5.56 -6.94 32.84
CA GLN A 352 5.94 -5.57 33.14
C GLN A 352 7.41 -5.27 32.84
N GLU A 353 8.34 -6.12 33.27
CA GLU A 353 9.78 -5.98 32.98
C GLU A 353 10.06 -6.02 31.48
N ARG A 354 9.40 -6.91 30.71
CA ARG A 354 9.56 -6.96 29.24
C ARG A 354 9.11 -5.66 28.58
N LEU A 355 8.01 -5.07 29.03
CA LEU A 355 7.49 -3.80 28.50
C LEU A 355 8.43 -2.63 28.79
N LEU A 356 8.94 -2.53 30.03
CA LEU A 356 9.84 -1.44 30.44
C LEU A 356 11.20 -1.50 29.72
N HIS A 357 11.65 -2.69 29.34
CA HIS A 357 12.93 -2.90 28.70
C HIS A 357 12.85 -3.16 27.20
N ARG A 358 11.79 -2.69 26.52
CA ARG A 358 11.75 -2.68 25.04
C ARG A 358 12.80 -1.74 24.50
N SER A 359 13.56 -2.21 23.51
CA SER A 359 14.63 -1.45 22.88
C SER A 359 14.35 -1.35 21.40
N TRP A 360 14.33 -0.12 20.88
CA TRP A 360 14.11 0.16 19.47
C TRP A 360 15.39 0.72 18.86
N ILE A 361 15.69 0.28 17.65
CA ILE A 361 16.81 0.80 16.85
C ILE A 361 16.26 1.36 15.55
N ARG A 362 16.76 2.54 15.16
CA ARG A 362 16.49 3.14 13.86
C ARG A 362 17.50 2.57 12.85
N LEU A 363 16.98 1.98 11.79
CA LEU A 363 17.74 1.60 10.61
C LEU A 363 17.34 2.52 9.45
N SER A 364 18.32 3.01 8.72
CA SER A 364 18.08 3.83 7.53
C SER A 364 18.78 3.20 6.34
N GLY A 365 18.06 2.98 5.25
CA GLY A 365 18.64 2.72 3.94
C GLY A 365 18.81 4.06 3.22
N GLU A 366 19.97 4.27 2.61
CA GLU A 366 20.29 5.45 1.80
C GLU A 366 20.94 4.99 0.48
N ILE A 367 20.56 5.58 -0.64
CA ILE A 367 21.24 5.39 -1.93
C ILE A 367 21.96 6.67 -2.34
N ASP A 368 23.00 6.54 -3.16
CA ASP A 368 23.74 7.69 -3.67
C ASP A 368 22.83 8.69 -4.38
N ASP A 369 23.02 9.98 -4.09
CA ASP A 369 22.32 11.05 -4.78
C ASP A 369 22.62 11.02 -6.28
N GLN A 370 21.57 11.22 -7.07
CA GLN A 370 21.75 11.47 -8.49
C GLN A 370 22.47 12.81 -8.70
N PRO A 371 23.57 12.85 -9.45
CA PRO A 371 24.43 14.03 -9.52
C PRO A 371 23.79 15.25 -10.20
N THR A 372 22.67 15.08 -10.91
CA THR A 372 22.12 16.12 -11.79
C THR A 372 20.62 16.35 -11.70
N THR A 373 19.81 15.32 -11.48
CA THR A 373 18.33 15.38 -11.59
C THR A 373 17.66 14.38 -10.64
N GLY A 374 16.39 14.59 -10.29
CA GLY A 374 15.57 13.62 -9.53
C GLY A 374 15.19 14.09 -8.13
N LEU A 375 14.56 13.19 -7.37
CA LEU A 375 13.98 13.47 -6.07
C LEU A 375 14.88 12.93 -4.94
N ALA A 376 15.75 13.77 -4.38
CA ALA A 376 16.70 13.32 -3.36
C ALA A 376 16.03 12.77 -2.09
N GLU A 377 14.82 13.23 -1.80
CA GLU A 377 14.06 12.87 -0.61
C GLU A 377 13.60 11.41 -0.62
N ASP A 378 13.59 10.72 -1.76
CA ASP A 378 13.23 9.30 -1.89
C ASP A 378 14.43 8.33 -1.90
N ASN A 379 15.64 8.89 -1.81
CA ASN A 379 16.88 8.13 -1.66
C ASN A 379 17.05 7.56 -0.26
N VAL A 380 16.25 7.99 0.72
CA VAL A 380 16.38 7.55 2.11
C VAL A 380 15.07 6.93 2.59
N ARG A 381 15.16 5.81 3.31
CA ARG A 381 14.01 5.19 3.99
C ARG A 381 14.40 4.70 5.38
N ASP A 382 13.60 5.08 6.38
CA ASP A 382 13.75 4.65 7.77
C ASP A 382 12.89 3.41 8.07
N LEU A 383 13.43 2.53 8.92
CA LEU A 383 12.77 1.38 9.52
C LEU A 383 13.12 1.38 11.01
N VAL A 384 12.14 1.11 11.87
CA VAL A 384 12.38 0.84 13.29
C VAL A 384 12.18 -0.64 13.57
N VAL A 385 13.12 -1.22 14.30
CA VAL A 385 13.05 -2.61 14.73
C VAL A 385 13.20 -2.73 16.22
N GLU A 386 12.42 -3.63 16.81
CA GLU A 386 12.53 -3.98 18.22
C GLU A 386 13.63 -5.03 18.40
N VAL A 387 14.56 -4.73 19.30
CA VAL A 387 15.67 -5.61 19.67
C VAL A 387 15.44 -6.19 21.06
N VAL A 388 15.30 -7.51 21.13
CA VAL A 388 15.04 -8.26 22.36
C VAL A 388 16.28 -9.05 22.76
N HIS A 389 16.47 -9.24 24.07
CA HIS A 389 17.53 -10.13 24.55
C HIS A 389 17.21 -11.60 24.20
N LYS A 390 15.97 -12.02 24.44
CA LYS A 390 15.41 -13.31 24.05
C LYS A 390 13.99 -13.12 23.53
N VAL A 391 13.58 -13.95 22.58
CA VAL A 391 12.22 -13.94 22.03
C VAL A 391 11.27 -14.58 23.04
N PRO A 392 10.31 -13.83 23.61
CA PRO A 392 9.30 -14.43 24.48
C PRO A 392 8.34 -15.30 23.67
N VAL A 393 8.10 -16.52 24.14
CA VAL A 393 7.18 -17.47 23.50
C VAL A 393 6.10 -17.83 24.51
N LEU A 394 4.85 -17.48 24.24
CA LEU A 394 3.74 -17.84 25.13
C LEU A 394 3.35 -19.30 24.88
N VAL A 395 3.28 -20.10 25.93
CA VAL A 395 2.84 -21.50 25.86
C VAL A 395 1.60 -21.65 26.74
N ILE A 396 0.43 -21.82 26.12
CA ILE A 396 -0.82 -22.10 26.82
C ILE A 396 -1.06 -23.61 26.82
N ASP A 397 -1.01 -24.22 28.00
CA ASP A 397 -1.19 -25.66 28.16
C ASP A 397 -2.59 -25.99 28.71
N GLY A 398 -3.37 -26.72 27.91
CA GLY A 398 -4.70 -27.19 28.28
C GLY A 398 -4.72 -28.24 29.38
N ALA A 399 -3.59 -28.91 29.66
CA ALA A 399 -3.41 -29.85 30.77
C ALA A 399 -2.79 -29.17 32.02
N GLY A 400 -2.40 -27.90 31.92
CA GLY A 400 -1.81 -27.14 33.03
C GLY A 400 -0.57 -27.81 33.62
N ARG A 401 -0.53 -27.99 34.95
CA ARG A 401 0.62 -28.61 35.64
C ARG A 401 0.96 -30.02 35.15
N ALA A 402 -0.02 -30.78 34.65
CA ALA A 402 0.22 -32.13 34.14
C ALA A 402 1.11 -32.12 32.89
N GLY A 403 0.99 -31.09 32.04
CA GLY A 403 1.81 -30.94 30.84
C GLY A 403 3.28 -30.60 31.11
N MET A 404 3.61 -30.12 32.32
CA MET A 404 5.00 -29.87 32.75
C MET A 404 5.70 -31.12 33.29
N THR A 405 4.98 -32.23 33.48
CA THR A 405 5.57 -33.48 33.96
C THR A 405 6.34 -34.20 32.85
N PRO A 406 7.31 -35.09 33.16
CA PRO A 406 8.08 -35.80 32.14
C PRO A 406 7.20 -36.60 31.16
N GLY A 407 7.21 -36.18 29.89
CA GLY A 407 6.39 -36.72 28.81
C GLY A 407 5.17 -35.87 28.44
N GLY A 408 4.88 -34.80 29.17
CA GLY A 408 3.81 -33.84 28.86
C GLY A 408 4.19 -32.83 27.77
N ASP A 409 3.19 -32.12 27.22
CA ASP A 409 3.37 -31.19 26.11
C ASP A 409 4.33 -30.04 26.44
N SER A 410 4.02 -29.25 27.48
CA SER A 410 4.86 -28.12 27.89
C SER A 410 6.28 -28.51 28.28
N PHE A 411 6.46 -29.69 28.89
CA PHE A 411 7.79 -30.22 29.24
C PHE A 411 8.69 -30.32 28.01
N HIS A 412 8.17 -30.86 26.90
CA HIS A 412 8.94 -31.04 25.67
C HIS A 412 9.15 -29.72 24.90
N ILE A 413 8.16 -28.83 24.88
CA ILE A 413 8.29 -27.51 24.26
C ILE A 413 9.32 -26.66 25.02
N ASP A 414 9.23 -26.59 26.35
CA ASP A 414 10.21 -25.87 27.17
C ASP A 414 11.62 -26.44 27.02
N ALA A 415 11.78 -27.76 27.12
CA ALA A 415 13.09 -28.40 26.94
C ALA A 415 13.69 -28.09 25.55
N ALA A 416 12.88 -28.09 24.49
CA ALA A 416 13.33 -27.78 23.14
C ALA A 416 13.72 -26.30 22.97
N LEU A 417 12.89 -25.37 23.47
CA LEU A 417 13.10 -23.93 23.29
C LEU A 417 14.18 -23.38 24.21
N SER A 418 14.21 -23.80 25.47
CA SER A 418 15.23 -23.39 26.45
C SER A 418 16.65 -23.84 26.04
N ALA A 419 16.77 -24.94 25.29
CA ALA A 419 18.05 -25.38 24.72
C ALA A 419 18.61 -24.41 23.65
N LEU A 420 17.77 -23.61 23.01
CA LEU A 420 18.16 -22.69 21.93
C LEU A 420 18.75 -21.38 22.42
N ARG A 421 18.59 -21.05 23.72
CA ARG A 421 19.06 -19.83 24.40
C ARG A 421 18.48 -18.51 23.91
N ASP A 422 18.13 -18.39 22.63
CA ASP A 422 17.55 -17.19 22.01
C ASP A 422 16.06 -17.00 22.32
N PHE A 423 15.39 -18.03 22.85
CA PHE A 423 13.96 -18.03 23.18
C PHE A 423 13.75 -18.11 24.69
N ASP A 424 12.65 -17.53 25.13
CA ASP A 424 12.20 -17.50 26.53
C ASP A 424 10.75 -18.02 26.58
N PRO A 425 10.56 -19.36 26.66
CA PRO A 425 9.24 -19.96 26.74
C PRO A 425 8.58 -19.65 28.10
N GLU A 426 7.35 -19.15 28.05
CA GLU A 426 6.55 -18.87 29.24
C GLU A 426 5.28 -19.71 29.24
N ILE A 427 5.24 -20.70 30.14
CA ILE A 427 4.12 -21.61 30.28
C ILE A 427 3.05 -21.00 31.18
N ARG A 428 1.81 -20.94 30.68
CA ARG A 428 0.61 -20.48 31.39
C ARG A 428 -0.55 -21.44 31.17
N THR A 429 -1.55 -21.39 32.05
CA THR A 429 -2.78 -22.18 31.88
C THR A 429 -3.82 -21.41 31.05
N VAL A 430 -4.88 -22.11 30.62
CA VAL A 430 -6.00 -21.49 29.88
C VAL A 430 -6.70 -20.41 30.70
N GLU A 431 -6.77 -20.57 32.03
CA GLU A 431 -7.38 -19.61 32.95
C GLU A 431 -6.55 -18.33 33.13
N GLU A 432 -5.26 -18.37 32.80
CA GLU A 432 -4.34 -17.23 32.88
C GLU A 432 -4.27 -16.43 31.58
N LEU A 433 -4.75 -17.00 30.46
CA LEU A 433 -4.79 -16.34 29.15
C LEU A 433 -5.51 -14.97 29.20
N PRO A 434 -6.68 -14.81 29.86
CA PRO A 434 -7.35 -13.52 29.93
C PRO A 434 -6.49 -12.41 30.56
N LYS A 435 -5.62 -12.75 31.51
CA LYS A 435 -4.73 -11.82 32.22
C LYS A 435 -3.43 -11.54 31.45
N THR A 436 -3.18 -12.28 30.38
CA THR A 436 -1.92 -12.23 29.63
C THR A 436 -1.92 -11.07 28.62
N ARG A 437 -0.79 -10.35 28.57
CA ARG A 437 -0.55 -9.30 27.57
C ARG A 437 0.01 -9.91 26.29
N LEU A 438 -0.90 -10.31 25.40
CA LEU A 438 -0.55 -11.00 24.15
C LEU A 438 0.45 -10.23 23.28
N GLU A 439 0.39 -8.89 23.28
CA GLU A 439 1.26 -8.00 22.51
C GLU A 439 2.77 -8.22 22.75
N LEU A 440 3.14 -8.75 23.93
CA LEU A 440 4.52 -9.11 24.27
C LEU A 440 5.02 -10.36 23.57
N TYR A 441 4.13 -11.24 23.09
CA TYR A 441 4.46 -12.57 22.63
C TYR A 441 4.25 -12.68 21.11
N PRO A 442 5.31 -12.59 20.28
CA PRO A 442 5.20 -12.76 18.84
C PRO A 442 4.79 -14.19 18.43
N ILE A 443 4.98 -15.17 19.31
CA ILE A 443 4.66 -16.58 19.07
C ILE A 443 3.83 -17.10 20.25
N VAL A 444 2.71 -17.74 19.94
CA VAL A 444 1.82 -18.37 20.91
C VAL A 444 1.64 -19.85 20.56
N PHE A 445 1.94 -20.74 21.49
CA PHE A 445 1.65 -22.18 21.40
C PHE A 445 0.37 -22.50 22.19
N MET A 446 -0.56 -23.19 21.55
CA MET A 446 -1.76 -23.75 22.16
C MET A 446 -1.60 -25.27 22.22
N LEU A 447 -1.24 -25.78 23.40
CA LEU A 447 -0.95 -27.19 23.61
C LEU A 447 -2.18 -27.88 24.21
N ASN A 448 -2.76 -28.82 23.45
CA ASN A 448 -3.86 -29.69 23.87
C ASN A 448 -5.02 -28.95 24.56
N VAL A 449 -5.38 -27.78 24.04
CA VAL A 449 -6.45 -26.92 24.56
C VAL A 449 -7.81 -27.45 24.09
N ALA A 450 -8.74 -27.66 25.03
CA ALA A 450 -10.04 -28.24 24.74
C ALA A 450 -11.03 -27.21 24.14
N GLU A 451 -11.11 -26.03 24.75
CA GLU A 451 -11.99 -24.94 24.38
C GLU A 451 -11.47 -23.60 24.90
N LEU A 452 -11.92 -22.50 24.28
CA LEU A 452 -11.66 -21.12 24.72
C LEU A 452 -12.96 -20.31 24.69
N PRO A 453 -13.11 -19.31 25.57
CA PRO A 453 -14.16 -18.31 25.45
C PRO A 453 -14.06 -17.55 24.11
N SER A 454 -15.20 -17.15 23.53
CA SER A 454 -15.25 -16.42 22.26
C SER A 454 -14.46 -15.11 22.28
N VAL A 455 -14.42 -14.42 23.43
CA VAL A 455 -13.64 -13.19 23.63
C VAL A 455 -12.15 -13.45 23.45
N GLU A 456 -11.63 -14.57 23.94
CA GLU A 456 -10.20 -14.91 23.80
C GLU A 456 -9.87 -15.38 22.38
N VAL A 457 -10.81 -16.04 21.70
CA VAL A 457 -10.69 -16.35 20.26
C VAL A 457 -10.55 -15.06 19.44
N GLU A 458 -11.37 -14.05 19.70
CA GLU A 458 -11.27 -12.76 19.00
C GLU A 458 -9.96 -12.02 19.32
N ARG A 459 -9.52 -12.05 20.60
CA ARG A 459 -8.23 -11.47 21.00
C ARG A 459 -7.04 -12.13 20.28
N LEU A 460 -7.02 -13.45 20.19
CA LEU A 460 -5.99 -14.19 19.46
C LEU A 460 -6.07 -13.92 17.95
N LEU A 461 -7.27 -13.82 17.38
CA LEU A 461 -7.47 -13.51 15.97
C LEU A 461 -6.89 -12.16 15.60
N ASN A 462 -7.15 -11.12 16.41
CA ASN A 462 -6.60 -9.79 16.21
C ASN A 462 -5.07 -9.81 16.34
N HIS A 463 -4.55 -10.46 17.39
CA HIS A 463 -3.11 -10.58 17.63
C HIS A 463 -2.34 -11.25 16.48
N VAL A 464 -2.87 -12.37 15.95
CA VAL A 464 -2.28 -13.07 14.80
C VAL A 464 -2.42 -12.23 13.53
N SER A 465 -3.56 -11.58 13.32
CA SER A 465 -3.78 -10.72 12.15
C SER A 465 -2.81 -9.54 12.11
N GLU A 466 -2.43 -9.00 13.27
CA GLU A 466 -1.40 -7.96 13.45
C GLU A 466 0.04 -8.48 13.28
N GLY A 467 0.23 -9.78 13.07
CA GLY A 467 1.49 -10.39 12.66
C GLY A 467 2.14 -11.30 13.70
N ALA A 468 1.45 -11.67 14.78
CA ALA A 468 1.91 -12.76 15.64
C ALA A 468 1.63 -14.12 15.00
N SER A 469 2.28 -15.16 15.48
CA SER A 469 2.09 -16.52 14.99
C SER A 469 1.47 -17.40 16.06
N LEU A 470 0.50 -18.23 15.66
CA LEU A 470 -0.22 -19.16 16.54
C LEU A 470 0.05 -20.59 16.12
N SER A 471 0.47 -21.43 17.06
CA SER A 471 0.84 -22.81 16.83
C SER A 471 -0.01 -23.75 17.69
N TRP A 472 -0.86 -24.55 17.07
CA TRP A 472 -1.69 -25.54 17.75
C TRP A 472 -1.03 -26.91 17.79
N PHE A 473 -1.05 -27.57 18.94
CA PHE A 473 -0.75 -28.99 19.07
C PHE A 473 -2.00 -29.68 19.62
N VAL A 474 -2.66 -30.49 18.80
CA VAL A 474 -3.90 -31.16 19.20
C VAL A 474 -3.59 -32.52 19.84
N GLY A 475 -4.43 -32.92 20.80
CA GLY A 475 -4.21 -34.09 21.64
C GLY A 475 -5.52 -34.69 22.14
N ASP A 476 -5.44 -35.43 23.25
CA ASP A 476 -6.57 -36.17 23.81
C ASP A 476 -7.67 -35.27 24.38
N ARG A 477 -7.36 -34.03 24.76
CA ARG A 477 -8.32 -33.05 25.27
C ARG A 477 -8.99 -32.24 24.17
N THR A 478 -8.50 -32.34 22.93
CA THR A 478 -9.03 -31.60 21.79
C THR A 478 -10.50 -31.96 21.52
N ARG A 479 -11.34 -30.93 21.39
CA ARG A 479 -12.76 -31.09 20.99
C ARG A 479 -12.93 -30.68 19.52
N PRO A 480 -13.22 -31.62 18.59
CA PRO A 480 -13.37 -31.30 17.17
C PRO A 480 -14.42 -30.24 16.88
N ALA A 481 -15.52 -30.21 17.63
CA ALA A 481 -16.57 -29.20 17.47
C ALA A 481 -16.04 -27.77 17.69
N PHE A 482 -15.18 -27.56 18.69
CA PHE A 482 -14.58 -26.27 18.98
C PHE A 482 -13.51 -25.93 17.93
N VAL A 483 -12.54 -26.82 17.69
CA VAL A 483 -11.43 -26.58 16.76
C VAL A 483 -11.93 -26.37 15.33
N ASN A 484 -12.92 -27.15 14.87
CA ASN A 484 -13.53 -26.95 13.56
C ASN A 484 -14.34 -25.64 13.50
N GLY A 485 -14.85 -25.15 14.62
CA GLY A 485 -15.47 -23.83 14.70
C GLY A 485 -14.46 -22.67 14.56
N LEU A 486 -13.18 -22.92 14.84
CA LEU A 486 -12.08 -21.97 14.59
C LEU A 486 -11.67 -21.92 13.11
N PHE A 487 -12.13 -22.86 12.28
CA PHE A 487 -11.94 -22.83 10.84
C PHE A 487 -12.95 -21.84 10.21
N GLN A 488 -12.43 -20.82 9.53
CA GLN A 488 -13.23 -19.82 8.80
C GLN A 488 -12.58 -19.53 7.44
N ASP A 489 -12.40 -20.56 6.61
CA ASP A 489 -11.69 -20.49 5.33
C ASP A 489 -10.33 -19.75 5.47
N LYS A 490 -10.23 -18.50 5.01
CA LYS A 490 -9.02 -17.67 5.05
C LYS A 490 -8.77 -16.93 6.37
N ASN A 491 -9.78 -16.83 7.24
CA ASN A 491 -9.73 -15.95 8.42
C ASN A 491 -9.79 -16.70 9.76
N GLY A 492 -9.78 -18.04 9.73
CA GLY A 492 -9.85 -18.85 10.96
C GLY A 492 -8.52 -18.95 11.71
N LEU A 493 -8.59 -19.24 13.02
CA LEU A 493 -7.43 -19.50 13.89
C LEU A 493 -6.92 -20.95 13.84
N PHE A 494 -7.55 -21.82 13.05
CA PHE A 494 -7.09 -23.18 12.81
C PHE A 494 -7.08 -23.47 11.29
N PRO A 495 -6.06 -24.18 10.76
CA PRO A 495 -5.83 -24.22 9.32
C PRO A 495 -6.69 -25.24 8.56
N ILE A 496 -7.18 -26.30 9.22
CA ILE A 496 -7.86 -27.44 8.58
C ILE A 496 -9.11 -27.89 9.36
N LEU A 497 -9.91 -28.78 8.78
CA LEU A 497 -11.03 -29.44 9.50
C LEU A 497 -10.60 -30.81 10.02
N LEU A 498 -10.77 -31.07 11.32
CA LEU A 498 -10.50 -32.34 11.97
C LEU A 498 -11.67 -33.33 11.81
N ALA A 499 -11.33 -34.61 11.71
CA ALA A 499 -12.27 -35.72 11.80
C ALA A 499 -12.89 -35.83 13.22
N PRO A 500 -14.00 -36.57 13.38
CA PRO A 500 -14.71 -36.65 14.66
C PRO A 500 -13.97 -37.34 15.80
N LYS A 501 -12.98 -38.20 15.50
CA LYS A 501 -12.20 -38.94 16.51
C LYS A 501 -10.73 -39.09 16.08
N PRO A 502 -9.78 -39.19 17.02
CA PRO A 502 -8.39 -39.49 16.70
C PRO A 502 -8.25 -40.96 16.26
N VAL A 503 -7.10 -41.29 15.68
CA VAL A 503 -6.75 -42.68 15.37
C VAL A 503 -6.46 -43.45 16.65
N ASP A 504 -6.86 -44.72 16.69
CA ASP A 504 -6.61 -45.62 17.81
C ASP A 504 -5.09 -45.88 17.98
N PRO A 505 -4.59 -46.06 19.21
CA PRO A 505 -3.18 -46.32 19.45
C PRO A 505 -2.71 -47.58 18.73
N VAL A 506 -1.49 -47.52 18.17
CA VAL A 506 -0.82 -48.71 17.66
C VAL A 506 -0.49 -49.66 18.84
N PRO A 507 -0.78 -50.97 18.77
CA PRO A 507 -0.38 -51.93 19.80
C PRO A 507 1.14 -52.07 19.93
N SER A 508 1.65 -52.32 21.15
CA SER A 508 3.10 -52.36 21.42
C SER A 508 3.89 -53.35 20.55
N GLN A 509 3.32 -54.54 20.28
CA GLN A 509 3.97 -55.52 19.39
C GLN A 509 4.06 -55.00 17.95
N GLU A 510 3.00 -54.39 17.43
CA GLU A 510 2.99 -53.81 16.10
C GLU A 510 3.96 -52.62 15.99
N LYS A 511 4.13 -51.83 17.06
CA LYS A 511 5.16 -50.78 17.10
C LYS A 511 6.57 -51.37 17.00
N LEU A 512 6.86 -52.44 17.72
CA LEU A 512 8.16 -53.12 17.68
C LEU A 512 8.43 -53.72 16.30
N ASP A 513 7.46 -54.44 15.75
CA ASP A 513 7.53 -55.02 14.42
C ASP A 513 7.73 -53.92 13.36
N SER A 514 7.03 -52.79 13.50
CA SER A 514 7.17 -51.64 12.61
C SER A 514 8.54 -50.95 12.70
N ARG A 515 9.27 -51.04 13.81
CA ARG A 515 10.64 -50.49 13.91
C ARG A 515 11.69 -51.42 13.35
N LEU A 516 11.48 -52.72 13.51
CA LEU A 516 12.45 -53.75 13.10
C LEU A 516 12.31 -54.14 11.63
N LEU A 517 11.09 -54.21 11.12
CA LEU A 517 10.77 -54.85 9.84
C LEU A 517 10.30 -53.86 8.76
N ASP A 518 9.69 -52.73 9.15
CA ASP A 518 9.12 -51.79 8.19
C ASP A 518 10.12 -50.69 7.80
N GLU A 519 10.61 -50.76 6.55
CA GLU A 519 11.53 -49.80 5.96
C GLU A 519 10.91 -48.42 5.67
N GLN A 520 9.58 -48.28 5.71
CA GLN A 520 8.90 -47.03 5.39
C GLN A 520 9.17 -45.95 6.45
N PRO A 521 9.62 -44.74 6.06
CA PRO A 521 9.67 -43.59 6.96
C PRO A 521 8.29 -43.27 7.51
N LYS A 522 8.18 -43.00 8.82
CA LYS A 522 6.86 -42.80 9.48
C LYS A 522 6.31 -41.39 9.34
N ILE A 523 7.15 -40.46 8.92
CA ILE A 523 6.77 -39.11 8.51
C ILE A 523 7.46 -38.78 7.18
N LEU A 524 6.82 -37.94 6.37
CA LEU A 524 7.29 -37.55 5.05
C LEU A 524 7.33 -36.03 4.91
N PHE A 525 8.28 -35.55 4.12
CA PHE A 525 8.52 -34.13 3.86
C PHE A 525 8.15 -33.82 2.39
N PRO A 526 6.95 -33.29 2.11
CA PRO A 526 6.48 -33.04 0.74
C PRO A 526 7.31 -31.98 0.02
N ASP A 527 7.85 -30.99 0.75
CA ASP A 527 8.75 -29.97 0.23
C ASP A 527 10.13 -30.04 0.92
N PRO A 528 11.14 -30.60 0.26
CA PRO A 528 12.51 -30.68 0.79
C PRO A 528 13.16 -29.32 1.07
N ALA A 529 12.72 -28.26 0.38
CA ALA A 529 13.27 -26.92 0.50
C ALA A 529 12.58 -26.08 1.60
N HIS A 530 11.52 -26.60 2.21
CA HIS A 530 10.78 -25.86 3.22
C HIS A 530 11.68 -25.56 4.44
N PRO A 531 11.76 -24.30 4.93
CA PRO A 531 12.74 -23.89 5.94
C PRO A 531 12.75 -24.74 7.21
N ILE A 532 11.57 -25.18 7.65
CA ILE A 532 11.41 -26.02 8.85
C ILE A 532 12.13 -27.37 8.71
N VAL A 533 12.04 -28.03 7.55
CA VAL A 533 12.48 -29.43 7.39
C VAL A 533 13.79 -29.58 6.62
N ALA A 534 14.25 -28.53 5.94
CA ALA A 534 15.44 -28.56 5.08
C ALA A 534 16.68 -29.12 5.79
N GLY A 535 16.89 -28.76 7.06
CA GLY A 535 18.03 -29.22 7.87
C GLY A 535 18.01 -30.70 8.23
N VAL A 536 16.83 -31.33 8.31
CA VAL A 536 16.68 -32.75 8.67
C VAL A 536 16.36 -33.65 7.46
N TYR A 537 16.01 -33.05 6.31
CA TYR A 537 15.69 -33.77 5.08
C TYR A 537 16.78 -34.76 4.62
N PRO A 538 18.10 -34.49 4.77
CA PRO A 538 19.13 -35.48 4.45
C PRO A 538 18.95 -36.81 5.20
N ASN A 539 18.43 -36.78 6.42
CA ASN A 539 18.14 -37.95 7.26
C ASN A 539 16.70 -38.48 7.13
N ARG A 540 15.96 -38.09 6.07
CA ARG A 540 14.53 -38.45 5.90
C ARG A 540 14.22 -39.94 6.03
N LEU A 541 15.13 -40.82 5.65
CA LEU A 541 14.94 -42.28 5.74
C LEU A 541 15.05 -42.79 7.18
N ASP A 542 15.79 -42.11 8.05
CA ASP A 542 15.98 -42.50 9.45
C ASP A 542 14.70 -42.32 10.27
N PHE A 543 13.78 -41.46 9.81
CA PHE A 543 12.44 -41.29 10.38
C PHE A 543 11.55 -42.54 10.31
N ARG A 544 12.03 -43.65 9.73
CA ARG A 544 11.42 -44.98 9.93
C ARG A 544 11.42 -45.43 11.40
N PHE A 545 12.32 -44.90 12.22
CA PHE A 545 12.42 -45.22 13.64
C PHE A 545 11.60 -44.29 14.55
N LEU A 546 10.84 -43.35 13.99
CA LEU A 546 9.99 -42.42 14.74
C LEU A 546 8.52 -42.88 14.72
N PRO A 547 8.03 -43.60 15.74
CA PRO A 547 6.62 -43.96 15.79
C PRO A 547 5.74 -42.73 16.06
N ILE A 548 4.69 -42.59 15.25
CA ILE A 548 3.53 -41.74 15.52
C ILE A 548 2.38 -42.69 15.81
N ASP A 549 1.96 -42.75 17.07
CA ASP A 549 1.01 -43.75 17.57
C ASP A 549 -0.43 -43.29 17.46
N ARG A 550 -0.66 -41.99 17.65
CA ARG A 550 -1.97 -41.34 17.51
C ARG A 550 -1.80 -39.99 16.83
N HIS A 551 -2.79 -39.65 16.02
CA HIS A 551 -2.97 -38.31 15.46
C HIS A 551 -4.45 -38.05 15.23
N TRP A 552 -4.79 -36.78 15.04
CA TRP A 552 -6.09 -36.36 14.56
C TRP A 552 -6.11 -36.37 13.03
N PRO A 553 -6.93 -37.23 12.38
CA PRO A 553 -7.06 -37.19 10.94
C PRO A 553 -7.79 -35.92 10.50
N ALA A 554 -7.42 -35.40 9.33
CA ALA A 554 -8.16 -34.33 8.69
C ALA A 554 -9.41 -34.87 7.98
N GLN A 555 -10.45 -34.04 7.85
CA GLN A 555 -11.52 -34.31 6.89
C GLN A 555 -10.98 -34.21 5.45
N ALA A 556 -11.80 -34.62 4.48
CA ALA A 556 -11.39 -34.61 3.08
C ALA A 556 -10.92 -33.21 2.64
N ARG A 557 -9.77 -33.14 1.97
CA ARG A 557 -9.05 -31.89 1.65
C ARG A 557 -9.90 -30.83 0.96
N PHE A 558 -10.78 -31.24 0.05
CA PHE A 558 -11.66 -30.32 -0.69
C PHE A 558 -12.63 -29.50 0.20
N LEU A 559 -12.85 -29.93 1.45
CA LEU A 559 -13.71 -29.21 2.40
C LEU A 559 -13.02 -27.98 3.00
N TRP A 560 -11.69 -28.01 3.12
CA TRP A 560 -10.92 -26.96 3.81
C TRP A 560 -9.84 -26.30 2.95
N ASP A 561 -9.44 -26.91 1.83
CA ASP A 561 -8.53 -26.35 0.84
C ASP A 561 -9.10 -26.65 -0.56
N LYS A 562 -10.03 -25.79 -1.01
CA LYS A 562 -10.81 -25.88 -2.26
C LYS A 562 -9.96 -25.68 -3.53
N GLY A 563 -8.74 -26.22 -3.58
CA GLY A 563 -7.80 -26.11 -4.70
C GLY A 563 -7.03 -24.79 -4.78
N ASN A 564 -7.12 -23.95 -3.73
CA ASN A 564 -6.45 -22.65 -3.70
C ASN A 564 -5.00 -22.73 -3.20
N GLY A 565 -4.58 -23.86 -2.62
CA GLY A 565 -3.24 -24.03 -2.06
C GLY A 565 -2.96 -23.10 -0.88
N LEU A 566 -4.02 -22.75 -0.13
CA LEU A 566 -3.92 -21.79 0.98
C LEU A 566 -3.24 -22.39 2.20
N VAL A 567 -3.36 -23.71 2.36
CA VAL A 567 -2.74 -24.48 3.42
C VAL A 567 -1.52 -25.20 2.85
N LYS A 568 -0.36 -24.98 3.46
CA LYS A 568 0.89 -25.62 3.11
C LYS A 568 1.07 -26.86 4.00
N ASP A 569 1.31 -28.00 3.37
CA ASP A 569 1.69 -29.23 4.08
C ASP A 569 3.19 -29.19 4.37
N ILE A 570 3.56 -29.31 5.64
CA ILE A 570 4.97 -29.30 6.07
C ILE A 570 5.43 -30.72 6.34
N ILE A 571 4.61 -31.50 7.05
CA ILE A 571 4.89 -32.92 7.36
C ILE A 571 3.61 -33.71 7.13
N LEU A 572 3.72 -34.81 6.39
CA LEU A 572 2.61 -35.72 6.07
C LEU A 572 2.91 -37.10 6.65
N LEU A 573 1.86 -37.82 7.02
CA LEU A 573 1.98 -39.24 7.35
C LEU A 573 1.96 -40.07 6.05
N PRO A 574 2.73 -41.17 5.99
CA PRO A 574 2.68 -42.09 4.87
C PRO A 574 1.37 -42.89 4.86
N ASN A 575 0.87 -43.23 3.68
CA ASN A 575 -0.10 -44.32 3.59
C ASN A 575 0.61 -45.68 3.77
N LYS A 576 0.13 -46.49 4.72
CA LYS A 576 0.77 -47.77 5.09
C LYS A 576 0.21 -48.98 4.33
N ARG A 577 -1.13 -49.08 4.21
CA ARG A 577 -1.84 -50.22 3.62
C ARG A 577 -3.01 -49.76 2.76
N TRP A 578 -3.40 -50.60 1.81
CA TRP A 578 -4.66 -50.44 1.07
C TRP A 578 -5.85 -50.40 2.03
N LYS A 579 -6.77 -49.44 1.84
CA LYS A 579 -7.99 -49.35 2.64
C LYS A 579 -8.90 -50.55 2.41
N ASP A 580 -9.01 -50.98 1.14
CA ASP A 580 -9.75 -52.15 0.70
C ASP A 580 -9.23 -52.67 -0.65
N ASP A 581 -9.75 -53.83 -1.09
CA ASP A 581 -9.38 -54.44 -2.38
C ASP A 581 -9.80 -53.60 -3.59
N ARG A 582 -10.82 -52.74 -3.46
CA ARG A 582 -11.31 -51.87 -4.55
C ARG A 582 -10.32 -50.74 -4.82
N GLN A 583 -9.85 -50.10 -3.76
CA GLN A 583 -8.83 -49.07 -3.82
C GLN A 583 -7.56 -49.66 -4.42
N ARG A 584 -7.14 -50.84 -3.96
CA ARG A 584 -5.98 -51.55 -4.51
C ARG A 584 -6.13 -51.83 -6.01
N ALA A 585 -7.29 -52.31 -6.45
CA ALA A 585 -7.56 -52.54 -7.86
C ALA A 585 -7.48 -51.25 -8.69
N ALA A 586 -8.08 -50.15 -8.20
CA ALA A 586 -8.05 -48.86 -8.89
C ALA A 586 -6.62 -48.31 -9.09
N TYR A 587 -5.79 -48.33 -8.05
CA TYR A 587 -4.39 -47.89 -8.17
C TYR A 587 -3.55 -48.84 -9.02
N ARG A 588 -3.82 -50.15 -8.98
CA ARG A 588 -3.20 -51.13 -9.86
C ARG A 588 -3.52 -50.82 -11.33
N ASP A 589 -4.77 -50.56 -11.66
CA ASP A 589 -5.18 -50.25 -13.03
C ASP A 589 -4.54 -48.95 -13.53
N LYS A 590 -4.50 -47.91 -12.68
CA LYS A 590 -3.77 -46.66 -12.96
C LYS A 590 -2.27 -46.92 -13.23
N ALA A 591 -1.60 -47.69 -12.37
CA ALA A 591 -0.18 -47.99 -12.51
C ALA A 591 0.12 -48.83 -13.78
N LEU A 592 -0.72 -49.81 -14.09
CA LEU A 592 -0.59 -50.62 -15.30
C LEU A 592 -0.84 -49.79 -16.57
N ALA A 593 -1.83 -48.89 -16.55
CA ALA A 593 -2.08 -47.96 -17.64
C ALA A 593 -0.86 -47.05 -17.89
N LEU A 594 -0.22 -46.52 -16.84
CA LEU A 594 1.01 -45.73 -16.97
C LEU A 594 2.14 -46.52 -17.62
N ILE A 595 2.36 -47.78 -17.23
CA ILE A 595 3.39 -48.64 -17.83
C ILE A 595 3.20 -48.76 -19.36
N THR A 596 1.95 -48.80 -19.85
CA THR A 596 1.70 -48.90 -21.30
C THR A 596 2.12 -47.66 -22.10
N THR A 597 2.31 -46.51 -21.43
CA THR A 597 2.77 -45.27 -22.06
C THR A 597 4.29 -45.20 -22.23
N PHE A 598 5.04 -46.17 -21.67
CA PHE A 598 6.50 -46.16 -21.75
C PHE A 598 6.99 -46.44 -23.19
N PRO A 599 8.01 -45.73 -23.69
CA PRO A 599 8.41 -45.78 -25.10
C PRO A 599 9.28 -47.00 -25.46
N LEU A 600 8.88 -48.21 -25.04
CA LEU A 600 9.65 -49.45 -25.25
C LEU A 600 9.88 -49.81 -26.73
N ALA A 601 8.94 -49.40 -27.60
CA ALA A 601 8.98 -49.69 -29.03
C ALA A 601 9.64 -48.57 -29.86
N ASN A 602 10.03 -47.44 -29.24
CA ASN A 602 10.61 -46.31 -29.97
C ASN A 602 12.11 -46.52 -30.22
N PRO A 603 12.56 -46.65 -31.49
CA PRO A 603 13.97 -46.86 -31.82
C PRO A 603 14.88 -45.72 -31.35
N SER A 604 14.37 -44.47 -31.29
CA SER A 604 15.16 -43.31 -30.86
C SER A 604 15.50 -43.31 -29.37
N GLU A 605 14.80 -44.14 -28.56
CA GLU A 605 14.96 -44.23 -27.11
C GLU A 605 15.57 -45.57 -26.66
N ALA A 606 16.16 -46.32 -27.60
CA ALA A 606 16.72 -47.65 -27.32
C ALA A 606 17.76 -47.66 -26.19
N ALA A 607 18.47 -46.54 -25.97
CA ALA A 607 19.45 -46.38 -24.90
C ALA A 607 18.84 -46.43 -23.47
N PHE A 608 17.56 -46.10 -23.31
CA PHE A 608 16.85 -46.11 -22.02
C PHE A 608 16.12 -47.43 -21.73
N ARG A 609 16.10 -48.37 -22.69
CA ARG A 609 15.27 -49.58 -22.64
C ARG A 609 15.56 -50.46 -21.43
N SER A 610 16.83 -50.63 -21.06
CA SER A 610 17.20 -51.41 -19.87
C SER A 610 16.66 -50.79 -18.57
N GLY A 611 16.69 -49.45 -18.47
CA GLY A 611 16.10 -48.72 -17.35
C GLY A 611 14.58 -48.86 -17.30
N LEU A 612 13.91 -48.73 -18.46
CA LEU A 612 12.45 -48.89 -18.58
C LEU A 612 11.99 -50.31 -18.24
N ASP A 613 12.68 -51.35 -18.74
CA ASP A 613 12.36 -52.75 -18.43
C ASP A 613 12.56 -53.04 -16.93
N SER A 614 13.61 -52.47 -16.31
CA SER A 614 13.81 -52.55 -14.86
C SER A 614 12.68 -51.85 -14.10
N ALA A 615 12.30 -50.63 -14.49
CA ALA A 615 11.21 -49.89 -13.86
C ALA A 615 9.88 -50.65 -13.94
N ILE A 616 9.55 -51.23 -15.09
CA ILE A 616 8.33 -52.02 -15.28
C ILE A 616 8.31 -53.25 -14.38
N ARG A 617 9.44 -53.97 -14.30
CA ARG A 617 9.57 -55.13 -13.41
C ARG A 617 9.36 -54.72 -11.96
N ASP A 618 10.07 -53.68 -11.50
CA ASP A 618 10.01 -53.21 -10.13
C ASP A 618 8.59 -52.71 -9.76
N ILE A 619 7.89 -52.00 -10.65
CA ILE A 619 6.49 -51.57 -10.44
C ILE A 619 5.55 -52.78 -10.39
N ARG A 620 5.70 -53.76 -11.30
CA ARG A 620 4.85 -54.98 -11.30
C ARG A 620 5.06 -55.82 -10.04
N GLU A 621 6.30 -55.95 -9.58
CA GLU A 621 6.64 -56.63 -8.34
C GLU A 621 6.03 -55.90 -7.13
N ALA A 622 6.12 -54.57 -7.10
CA ALA A 622 5.52 -53.76 -6.07
C ALA A 622 3.97 -53.89 -6.01
N LEU A 623 3.31 -54.05 -7.16
CA LEU A 623 1.85 -54.27 -7.24
C LEU A 623 1.40 -55.62 -6.63
N LEU A 624 2.29 -56.62 -6.60
CA LEU A 624 2.04 -57.90 -5.91
C LEU A 624 2.09 -57.74 -4.38
N SER A 625 2.86 -56.77 -3.90
CA SER A 625 2.97 -56.48 -2.47
C SER A 625 1.67 -55.93 -1.88
N GLN A 626 1.47 -56.15 -0.58
CA GLN A 626 0.38 -55.52 0.19
C GLN A 626 0.71 -54.09 0.64
N SER A 627 1.85 -53.54 0.20
CA SER A 627 2.42 -52.29 0.70
C SER A 627 2.33 -51.20 -0.36
N GLN A 628 1.62 -50.11 -0.04
CA GLN A 628 1.58 -48.90 -0.87
C GLN A 628 2.99 -48.28 -1.01
N PHE A 629 3.81 -48.42 0.03
CA PHE A 629 5.18 -47.93 0.05
C PHE A 629 6.05 -48.53 -1.06
N GLN A 630 5.94 -49.84 -1.31
CA GLN A 630 6.75 -50.49 -2.33
C GLN A 630 6.42 -49.95 -3.73
N LEU A 631 5.14 -49.66 -3.98
CA LEU A 631 4.71 -49.06 -5.25
C LEU A 631 5.19 -47.61 -5.36
N ALA A 632 5.07 -46.82 -4.29
CA ALA A 632 5.60 -45.46 -4.24
C ALA A 632 7.12 -45.44 -4.49
N ARG A 633 7.89 -46.30 -3.82
CA ARG A 633 9.35 -46.42 -4.00
C ARG A 633 9.73 -46.81 -5.43
N ALA A 634 8.97 -47.73 -6.05
CA ALA A 634 9.20 -48.12 -7.44
C ALA A 634 8.94 -46.96 -8.42
N LEU A 635 7.87 -46.19 -8.20
CA LEU A 635 7.55 -45.00 -8.99
C LEU A 635 8.56 -43.86 -8.80
N GLU A 636 8.94 -43.57 -7.54
CA GLU A 636 9.95 -42.58 -7.19
C GLU A 636 11.30 -42.93 -7.81
N LYS A 637 11.76 -44.19 -7.65
CA LYS A 637 12.98 -44.71 -8.29
C LYS A 637 12.95 -44.51 -9.81
N THR A 638 11.79 -44.72 -10.44
CA THR A 638 11.62 -44.54 -11.89
C THR A 638 11.73 -43.07 -12.30
N LEU A 639 11.17 -42.15 -11.52
CA LEU A 639 11.20 -40.70 -11.78
C LEU A 639 12.58 -40.08 -11.50
N GLU A 640 13.28 -40.57 -10.47
CA GLU A 640 14.55 -40.00 -10.00
C GLU A 640 15.79 -40.70 -10.54
N ASP A 641 15.65 -41.76 -11.33
CA ASP A 641 16.76 -42.53 -11.86
C ASP A 641 17.77 -41.65 -12.62
N ALA A 642 18.94 -41.48 -12.01
CA ALA A 642 20.06 -40.70 -12.53
C ALA A 642 20.87 -41.47 -13.58
N GLY A 643 20.64 -42.78 -13.74
CA GLY A 643 21.46 -43.65 -14.57
C GLY A 643 22.70 -44.15 -13.85
N ASP A 644 23.48 -44.99 -14.55
CA ASP A 644 24.69 -45.59 -14.00
C ASP A 644 25.91 -45.09 -14.78
N LEU A 645 26.95 -44.73 -14.04
CA LEU A 645 28.28 -44.47 -14.61
C LEU A 645 28.93 -45.79 -15.02
N ALA A 646 29.82 -45.74 -16.02
CA ALA A 646 30.57 -46.93 -16.43
C ALA A 646 31.43 -47.44 -15.26
N ASP A 647 31.20 -48.68 -14.84
CA ASP A 647 31.96 -49.32 -13.76
C ASP A 647 32.98 -50.29 -14.34
N ALA A 648 34.27 -49.93 -14.21
CA ALA A 648 35.40 -50.71 -14.69
C ALA A 648 35.57 -52.05 -13.95
N LYS A 649 35.03 -52.21 -12.74
CA LYS A 649 35.11 -53.47 -11.97
C LYS A 649 34.06 -54.50 -12.40
N THR A 650 32.85 -54.07 -12.76
CA THR A 650 31.76 -54.95 -13.19
C THR A 650 31.64 -55.09 -14.71
N LYS A 651 32.43 -54.33 -15.49
CA LYS A 651 32.34 -54.22 -16.97
C LYS A 651 30.96 -53.78 -17.47
N SER A 652 30.20 -53.07 -16.64
CA SER A 652 28.87 -52.59 -17.02
C SER A 652 28.99 -51.29 -17.84
N PRO A 653 28.38 -51.22 -19.04
CA PRO A 653 28.37 -49.99 -19.83
C PRO A 653 27.56 -48.89 -19.12
N ALA A 654 27.94 -47.61 -19.33
CA ALA A 654 27.17 -46.49 -18.82
C ALA A 654 25.74 -46.50 -19.40
N ARG A 655 24.73 -46.32 -18.54
CA ARG A 655 23.33 -46.19 -18.98
C ARG A 655 22.83 -44.77 -18.69
N PRO A 656 22.14 -44.11 -19.62
CA PRO A 656 21.51 -42.82 -19.34
C PRO A 656 20.34 -43.00 -18.36
N GLY A 657 20.17 -42.04 -17.45
CA GLY A 657 19.12 -42.08 -16.44
C GLY A 657 17.74 -41.71 -16.98
N LEU A 658 16.68 -42.36 -16.48
CA LEU A 658 15.32 -42.08 -16.91
C LEU A 658 14.89 -40.62 -16.61
N ARG A 659 15.49 -39.93 -15.65
CA ARG A 659 15.24 -38.48 -15.42
C ARG A 659 15.47 -37.64 -16.68
N GLN A 660 16.45 -38.01 -17.53
CA GLN A 660 16.71 -37.33 -18.81
C GLN A 660 15.66 -37.66 -19.87
N LEU A 661 15.03 -38.84 -19.81
CA LEU A 661 13.94 -39.22 -20.69
C LEU A 661 12.68 -38.40 -20.36
N TRP A 662 12.40 -38.25 -19.06
CA TRP A 662 11.23 -37.53 -18.55
C TRP A 662 11.24 -36.02 -18.81
N SER A 663 12.42 -35.42 -18.99
CA SER A 663 12.54 -34.00 -19.35
C SER A 663 12.26 -33.71 -20.83
N LYS A 664 12.16 -34.74 -21.70
CA LYS A 664 11.83 -34.55 -23.11
C LYS A 664 10.35 -34.15 -23.26
N PRO A 665 10.01 -33.16 -24.13
CA PRO A 665 8.63 -32.69 -24.29
C PRO A 665 7.58 -33.78 -24.55
N ALA A 666 7.97 -34.86 -25.25
CA ALA A 666 7.09 -35.98 -25.57
C ALA A 666 6.64 -36.81 -24.35
N PHE A 667 7.38 -36.76 -23.22
CA PHE A 667 7.16 -37.60 -22.04
C PHE A 667 6.85 -36.82 -20.77
N VAL A 668 6.73 -35.49 -20.86
CA VAL A 668 6.39 -34.63 -19.72
C VAL A 668 5.05 -35.02 -19.10
N THR A 669 4.04 -35.32 -19.92
CA THR A 669 2.71 -35.74 -19.44
C THR A 669 2.74 -37.08 -18.72
N THR A 670 3.56 -38.02 -19.19
CA THR A 670 3.78 -39.32 -18.54
C THR A 670 4.47 -39.14 -17.19
N ALA A 671 5.51 -38.30 -17.14
CA ALA A 671 6.21 -37.95 -15.91
C ALA A 671 5.28 -37.25 -14.91
N GLN A 672 4.43 -36.33 -15.36
CA GLN A 672 3.41 -35.67 -14.54
C GLN A 672 2.42 -36.69 -13.97
N ALA A 673 1.87 -37.58 -14.80
CA ALA A 673 0.91 -38.59 -14.35
C ALA A 673 1.52 -39.62 -13.39
N MET A 674 2.78 -40.00 -13.58
CA MET A 674 3.53 -40.80 -12.60
C MET A 674 3.73 -40.04 -11.29
N GLY A 675 4.08 -38.75 -11.34
CA GLY A 675 4.22 -37.90 -10.16
C GLY A 675 2.91 -37.65 -9.41
N GLU A 676 1.78 -37.55 -10.12
CA GLU A 676 0.44 -37.47 -9.52
C GLU A 676 0.08 -38.78 -8.81
N LEU A 677 0.27 -39.92 -9.49
CA LEU A 677 0.03 -41.22 -8.89
C LEU A 677 0.92 -41.47 -7.67
N LEU A 678 2.21 -41.10 -7.76
CA LEU A 678 3.14 -41.19 -6.64
C LEU A 678 2.61 -40.40 -5.44
N ARG A 679 2.22 -39.13 -5.64
CA ARG A 679 1.68 -38.29 -4.56
C ARG A 679 0.40 -38.87 -3.95
N GLU A 680 -0.52 -39.37 -4.77
CA GLU A 680 -1.78 -40.00 -4.31
C GLU A 680 -1.52 -41.23 -3.42
N ILE A 681 -0.49 -42.02 -3.73
CA ILE A 681 -0.16 -43.25 -3.00
C ILE A 681 0.70 -42.94 -1.78
N GLN A 682 1.64 -42.02 -1.89
CA GLN A 682 2.65 -41.75 -0.87
C GLN A 682 2.09 -40.99 0.33
N PHE A 683 1.29 -39.95 0.08
CA PHE A 683 0.87 -39.01 1.12
C PHE A 683 -0.51 -39.35 1.68
N GLY A 684 -0.57 -39.51 3.00
CA GLY A 684 -1.78 -39.73 3.77
C GLY A 684 -2.23 -38.49 4.52
N ASP A 685 -2.58 -38.65 5.79
CA ASP A 685 -3.08 -37.55 6.62
C ASP A 685 -1.99 -36.50 6.88
N PRO A 686 -2.36 -35.21 6.94
CA PRO A 686 -1.44 -34.17 7.35
C PRO A 686 -1.05 -34.33 8.81
N LEU A 687 0.25 -34.22 9.11
CA LEU A 687 0.74 -34.15 10.48
C LEU A 687 0.97 -32.70 10.88
N TRP A 688 1.76 -31.95 10.10
CA TRP A 688 2.03 -30.52 10.32
C TRP A 688 1.60 -29.70 9.11
N VAL A 689 0.82 -28.65 9.37
CA VAL A 689 0.27 -27.75 8.35
C VAL A 689 0.38 -26.30 8.78
N GLU A 690 0.45 -25.40 7.81
CA GLU A 690 0.49 -23.95 8.02
C GLU A 690 -0.45 -23.21 7.07
N ARG A 691 -1.00 -22.09 7.52
CA ARG A 691 -1.71 -21.11 6.71
C ARG A 691 -1.37 -19.69 7.18
N SER A 692 -1.20 -18.75 6.25
CA SER A 692 -1.07 -17.33 6.58
C SER A 692 -2.41 -16.75 7.06
N LEU A 693 -2.39 -15.89 8.08
CA LEU A 693 -3.57 -15.17 8.60
C LEU A 693 -3.20 -13.71 8.87
N GLY A 694 -3.76 -12.79 8.10
CA GLY A 694 -3.35 -11.37 8.13
C GLY A 694 -1.86 -11.24 7.81
N ARG A 695 -1.07 -10.68 8.75
CA ARG A 695 0.41 -10.63 8.66
C ARG A 695 1.11 -11.78 9.38
N GLY A 696 0.35 -12.59 10.11
CA GLY A 696 0.84 -13.69 10.93
C GLY A 696 0.67 -15.03 10.25
N LYS A 697 0.94 -16.08 11.02
CA LYS A 697 0.82 -17.48 10.59
C LYS A 697 0.03 -18.29 11.61
N VAL A 698 -0.75 -19.23 11.11
CA VAL A 698 -1.36 -20.28 11.92
C VAL A 698 -0.76 -21.61 11.52
N PHE A 699 -0.14 -22.26 12.48
CA PHE A 699 0.41 -23.61 12.36
C PHE A 699 -0.42 -24.58 13.19
N ALA A 700 -0.53 -25.83 12.72
CA ALA A 700 -1.13 -26.89 13.52
C ALA A 700 -0.40 -28.23 13.35
N SER A 701 -0.09 -28.86 14.48
CA SER A 701 0.36 -30.24 14.61
C SER A 701 -0.82 -31.13 15.01
N MET A 702 -1.08 -32.17 14.22
CA MET A 702 -2.15 -33.16 14.42
C MET A 702 -1.81 -34.21 15.49
N THR A 703 -0.64 -34.09 16.12
CA THR A 703 -0.21 -34.86 17.29
C THR A 703 0.22 -33.91 18.41
N MET A 704 0.24 -34.44 19.62
CA MET A 704 0.77 -33.80 20.81
C MET A 704 2.27 -33.46 20.67
N ALA A 705 2.70 -32.41 21.37
CA ALA A 705 4.11 -32.09 21.56
C ALA A 705 4.77 -33.07 22.55
N GLY A 706 3.96 -33.54 23.50
CA GLY A 706 4.31 -34.55 24.47
C GLY A 706 4.21 -35.97 23.93
N THR A 707 4.77 -36.90 24.70
CA THR A 707 4.77 -38.33 24.37
C THR A 707 3.64 -39.09 25.05
N LYS A 708 3.09 -38.58 26.17
CA LYS A 708 2.07 -39.25 27.00
C LYS A 708 0.70 -38.57 26.93
N THR A 709 -0.35 -39.36 27.11
CA THR A 709 -1.73 -38.86 27.30
C THR A 709 -1.87 -37.97 28.55
N THR A 710 -2.84 -37.04 28.53
CA THR A 710 -3.11 -36.13 29.66
C THR A 710 -4.35 -36.52 30.46
N MET A 711 -5.24 -37.35 29.90
CA MET A 711 -6.46 -37.85 30.55
C MET A 711 -6.35 -39.34 30.95
N GLY A 712 -6.00 -39.60 32.24
CA GLY A 712 -6.06 -40.91 32.94
C GLY A 712 -5.06 -41.99 32.46
N ALA A 713 -4.65 -43.03 33.21
CA ALA A 713 -4.55 -43.30 34.64
C ALA A 713 -3.23 -44.09 34.85
N ALA A 714 -2.65 -44.05 36.05
CA ALA A 714 -1.50 -44.89 36.40
C ALA A 714 -1.80 -46.37 36.11
N GLY A 715 -1.09 -47.00 35.16
CA GLY A 715 -1.11 -48.46 34.99
C GLY A 715 -1.16 -49.04 33.58
N ALA A 716 -1.29 -48.27 32.50
CA ALA A 716 -1.19 -48.81 31.14
C ALA A 716 0.10 -48.32 30.46
N GLU A 717 1.10 -49.20 30.34
CA GLU A 717 2.38 -48.97 29.65
C GLU A 717 2.24 -48.72 28.12
N ALA A 718 1.03 -48.43 27.60
CA ALA A 718 0.72 -48.40 26.16
C ALA A 718 0.15 -47.07 25.59
N ASP A 719 -0.17 -46.06 26.41
CA ASP A 719 -0.92 -44.86 25.99
C ASP A 719 -0.06 -43.63 25.61
N GLY A 720 0.84 -43.83 24.64
CA GLY A 720 1.62 -42.74 24.02
C GLY A 720 0.96 -42.18 22.75
N TRP A 721 1.23 -40.90 22.45
CA TRP A 721 0.82 -40.25 21.19
C TRP A 721 1.91 -40.35 20.12
N ASN A 722 3.16 -40.16 20.52
CA ASN A 722 4.34 -40.28 19.68
C ASN A 722 5.58 -40.43 20.57
N GLU A 723 6.73 -40.78 19.97
CA GLU A 723 8.03 -40.84 20.67
C GLU A 723 9.04 -39.82 20.12
N TRP A 724 8.55 -38.65 19.71
CA TRP A 724 9.41 -37.65 19.07
C TRP A 724 10.21 -36.85 20.07
N GLY A 725 9.58 -36.35 21.12
CA GLY A 725 10.29 -35.61 22.17
C GLY A 725 11.19 -36.51 23.04
N SER A 726 10.90 -37.81 23.11
CA SER A 726 11.69 -38.83 23.82
C SER A 726 11.24 -40.24 23.44
N GLY A 727 12.13 -41.23 23.55
CA GLY A 727 11.80 -42.66 23.35
C GLY A 727 12.21 -43.24 21.99
N SER A 728 12.49 -42.40 20.99
CA SER A 728 12.97 -42.81 19.67
C SER A 728 14.44 -42.43 19.43
N PRO A 729 15.21 -43.21 18.64
CA PRO A 729 16.49 -42.78 18.07
C PRO A 729 16.42 -41.45 17.30
N MET A 730 15.23 -41.04 16.85
CA MET A 730 15.00 -39.78 16.14
C MET A 730 14.65 -38.60 17.06
N SER A 731 14.73 -38.77 18.38
CA SER A 731 14.34 -37.69 19.32
C SER A 731 15.21 -36.44 19.19
N TRP A 732 16.46 -36.58 18.75
CA TRP A 732 17.34 -35.44 18.47
C TRP A 732 16.76 -34.46 17.44
N SER A 733 15.95 -34.97 16.50
CA SER A 733 15.35 -34.16 15.43
C SER A 733 14.25 -33.24 15.93
N TYR A 734 13.63 -33.54 17.08
CA TYR A 734 12.54 -32.73 17.62
C TYR A 734 13.01 -31.32 17.96
N ALA A 735 14.10 -31.18 18.72
CA ALA A 735 14.67 -29.87 19.04
C ALA A 735 15.13 -29.10 17.79
N ALA A 736 15.69 -29.81 16.80
CA ALA A 736 16.11 -29.21 15.53
C ALA A 736 14.92 -28.66 14.72
N LEU A 737 13.83 -29.43 14.62
CA LEU A 737 12.61 -28.99 13.94
C LEU A 737 11.88 -27.89 14.70
N MET A 738 11.82 -27.98 16.03
CA MET A 738 11.22 -26.94 16.86
C MET A 738 11.95 -25.60 16.71
N LYS A 739 13.28 -25.63 16.63
CA LYS A 739 14.12 -24.45 16.36
C LYS A 739 13.74 -23.77 15.04
N GLU A 740 13.70 -24.54 13.96
CA GLU A 740 13.37 -23.98 12.64
C GLU A 740 11.88 -23.60 12.55
N LEU A 741 10.99 -24.29 13.29
CA LEU A 741 9.59 -23.90 13.45
C LEU A 741 9.48 -22.51 14.10
N VAL A 742 10.06 -22.28 15.29
CA VAL A 742 9.92 -20.96 15.95
C VAL A 742 10.59 -19.84 15.16
N ARG A 743 11.71 -20.10 14.47
CA ARG A 743 12.31 -19.13 13.55
C ARG A 743 11.40 -18.81 12.38
N HIS A 744 10.77 -19.82 11.78
CA HIS A 744 9.81 -19.64 10.69
C HIS A 744 8.54 -18.92 11.14
N LEU A 745 8.06 -19.19 12.35
CA LEU A 745 6.92 -18.49 12.96
C LEU A 745 7.25 -17.02 13.32
N LEU A 746 8.53 -16.70 13.59
CA LEU A 746 8.97 -15.32 13.83
C LEU A 746 9.08 -14.50 12.54
N LYS A 747 9.26 -15.16 11.39
CA LYS A 747 9.24 -14.50 10.09
C LYS A 747 7.85 -13.93 9.80
N THR A 748 7.81 -12.71 9.31
CA THR A 748 6.55 -12.09 8.87
C THR A 748 5.97 -12.88 7.69
N GLY A 749 4.65 -13.10 7.68
CA GLY A 749 4.00 -13.81 6.59
C GLY A 749 3.99 -12.97 5.32
N GLU A 750 4.45 -13.53 4.19
CA GLU A 750 4.15 -12.95 2.87
C GLU A 750 2.63 -12.93 2.68
N ARG A 751 2.02 -11.74 2.53
CA ARG A 751 0.66 -11.66 2.01
C ARG A 751 0.68 -12.26 0.60
N ILE A 752 -0.30 -13.09 0.30
CA ILE A 752 -0.59 -13.48 -1.08
C ILE A 752 -1.01 -12.19 -1.82
N GLY A 753 -0.07 -11.62 -2.58
CA GLY A 753 -0.21 -10.37 -3.34
C GLY A 753 0.00 -9.10 -2.51
N GLY A 754 1.15 -8.44 -2.72
CA GLY A 754 1.36 -7.04 -2.33
C GLY A 754 2.64 -6.76 -1.54
N THR A 755 3.58 -6.09 -2.19
CA THR A 755 4.62 -5.24 -1.60
C THR A 755 3.96 -4.04 -0.93
N GLU A 756 3.57 -4.15 0.34
CA GLU A 756 3.00 -2.99 1.05
C GLU A 756 3.75 -2.71 2.36
N THR A 757 4.46 -1.58 2.33
CA THR A 757 4.74 -0.76 3.51
C THR A 757 3.42 -0.56 4.25
N LYS A 758 3.37 -0.59 5.60
CA LYS A 758 2.09 -0.29 6.27
C LYS A 758 1.69 1.12 5.84
N ALA A 759 0.43 1.34 5.45
CA ALA A 759 -0.05 2.70 5.17
C ALA A 759 0.19 3.64 6.37
N THR A 760 0.28 3.10 7.58
CA THR A 760 0.64 3.82 8.82
C THR A 760 2.06 4.35 8.87
N ASP A 761 2.97 3.86 8.02
CA ASP A 761 4.39 4.21 8.01
C ASP A 761 4.69 5.31 6.97
N LEU A 762 3.65 5.94 6.42
CA LEU A 762 3.76 7.03 5.46
C LEU A 762 3.42 8.39 6.10
N VAL A 763 4.14 9.43 5.69
CA VAL A 763 3.86 10.83 6.07
C VAL A 763 2.43 11.19 5.66
N GLY A 764 1.69 11.91 6.51
CA GLY A 764 0.29 12.29 6.25
C GLY A 764 -0.76 11.32 6.77
N ASN A 765 -0.38 10.09 7.14
CA ASN A 765 -1.32 9.10 7.66
C ASN A 765 -1.37 9.12 9.19
N SER A 766 -2.59 9.15 9.75
CA SER A 766 -2.84 9.00 11.19
C SER A 766 -3.27 7.57 11.50
N PHE A 767 -2.98 7.09 12.71
CA PHE A 767 -3.39 5.75 13.14
C PHE A 767 -3.79 5.74 14.61
N GLU A 768 -4.52 4.70 15.00
CA GLU A 768 -4.91 4.47 16.39
C GLU A 768 -4.02 3.43 17.04
N LEU A 769 -3.49 3.77 18.20
CA LEU A 769 -2.76 2.87 19.09
C LEU A 769 -3.70 2.46 20.24
N ILE A 770 -3.86 1.17 20.48
CA ILE A 770 -4.64 0.66 21.61
C ILE A 770 -3.69 0.23 22.71
N ARG A 771 -3.78 0.83 23.90
CA ARG A 771 -2.89 0.52 25.03
C ARG A 771 -3.65 0.32 26.33
N ASP A 772 -3.02 -0.35 27.29
CA ASP A 772 -3.55 -0.51 28.65
C ASP A 772 -3.62 0.86 29.35
N ALA A 773 -4.77 1.17 29.95
CA ALA A 773 -5.01 2.43 30.62
C ALA A 773 -4.06 2.68 31.80
N SER A 774 -3.50 1.62 32.41
CA SER A 774 -2.61 1.74 33.57
C SER A 774 -1.30 2.50 33.27
N PHE A 775 -0.87 2.56 32.00
CA PHE A 775 0.37 3.21 31.54
C PHE A 775 0.18 4.62 30.99
N LEU A 776 -1.06 5.13 30.99
CA LEU A 776 -1.37 6.45 30.41
C LEU A 776 -1.66 7.52 31.46
N SER A 777 -1.95 7.11 32.69
CA SER A 777 -2.17 8.02 33.82
C SER A 777 -0.93 8.80 34.27
N GLY A 778 0.29 8.39 33.87
CA GLY A 778 1.53 9.13 34.14
C GLY A 778 1.90 10.17 33.08
N GLY A 779 1.16 10.23 31.97
CA GLY A 779 1.43 11.11 30.83
C GLY A 779 2.25 10.42 29.73
N VAL A 780 2.17 11.00 28.52
CA VAL A 780 2.90 10.54 27.33
C VAL A 780 3.94 11.58 26.96
N ARG A 781 5.18 11.15 26.73
CA ARG A 781 6.27 11.99 26.22
C ARG A 781 6.58 11.59 24.78
N GLU A 782 6.66 12.59 23.92
CA GLU A 782 6.96 12.43 22.50
C GLU A 782 8.37 12.94 22.19
N ARG A 783 9.09 12.19 21.35
CA ARG A 783 10.32 12.65 20.70
C ARG A 783 10.26 12.26 19.24
N PHE A 784 10.40 13.24 18.35
CA PHE A 784 10.46 13.01 16.91
C PHE A 784 11.86 13.32 16.37
N ASP A 785 12.47 12.32 15.74
CA ASP A 785 13.81 12.39 15.15
C ASP A 785 13.67 12.43 13.61
N PRO A 786 13.84 13.61 12.95
CA PRO A 786 13.65 13.74 11.51
C PRO A 786 14.68 12.92 10.71
N GLN A 787 14.30 12.57 9.47
CA GLN A 787 15.11 11.71 8.61
C GLN A 787 16.47 12.33 8.25
N THR A 788 16.46 13.61 7.86
CA THR A 788 17.67 14.41 7.60
C THR A 788 18.06 15.18 8.86
N PRO A 789 19.25 14.95 9.44
CA PRO A 789 19.71 15.74 10.58
C PRO A 789 19.90 17.19 10.14
N THR A 790 19.21 18.14 10.78
CA THR A 790 19.51 19.56 10.64
C THR A 790 20.99 19.78 10.97
N LYS A 791 21.77 20.34 10.03
CA LYS A 791 23.23 20.60 10.14
C LYS A 791 23.61 21.64 11.21
N VAL A 792 22.91 21.71 12.33
CA VAL A 792 23.25 22.55 13.48
C VAL A 792 23.82 21.62 14.57
N PRO A 793 25.15 21.53 14.73
CA PRO A 793 25.75 20.78 15.82
C PRO A 793 25.32 21.40 17.16
N GLY A 794 24.73 20.61 18.05
CA GLY A 794 24.34 21.05 19.40
C GLY A 794 22.91 21.55 19.56
N PHE A 795 22.07 21.46 18.52
CA PHE A 795 20.63 21.68 18.64
C PHE A 795 19.94 20.32 18.47
N VAL A 796 19.52 19.70 19.58
CA VAL A 796 18.36 18.79 19.53
C VAL A 796 17.18 19.75 19.43
N PRO A 797 16.53 19.92 18.27
CA PRO A 797 15.30 20.70 18.26
C PRO A 797 14.36 20.00 19.24
N GLU A 798 13.65 20.74 20.09
CA GLU A 798 12.42 20.19 20.66
C GLU A 798 11.64 19.62 19.48
N GLY A 799 11.61 18.28 19.39
CA GLY A 799 11.09 17.57 18.23
C GLY A 799 9.68 18.05 17.95
N GLN A 800 9.28 18.01 16.68
CA GLN A 800 7.88 18.24 16.33
C GLN A 800 7.01 17.37 17.24
N LYS A 801 6.28 18.00 18.16
CA LYS A 801 5.29 17.30 18.99
C LYS A 801 4.16 16.91 18.07
N LEU A 802 3.99 15.61 17.88
CA LEU A 802 2.87 15.05 17.14
C LEU A 802 1.72 14.97 18.11
N GLY A 803 0.86 15.99 18.11
CA GLY A 803 -0.28 16.03 19.03
C GLY A 803 -1.00 14.68 19.11
N MET A 804 -1.37 14.27 20.32
CA MET A 804 -2.14 13.05 20.54
C MET A 804 -3.54 13.41 20.98
N ASN A 805 -4.52 12.76 20.37
CA ASN A 805 -5.88 12.79 20.87
C ASN A 805 -6.17 11.45 21.55
N PHE A 806 -6.34 11.51 22.86
CA PHE A 806 -6.88 10.39 23.63
C PHE A 806 -8.38 10.30 23.34
N ALA A 807 -8.86 9.12 22.98
CA ALA A 807 -10.30 8.89 22.93
C ALA A 807 -10.90 9.06 24.34
N ASP A 808 -12.20 9.38 24.41
CA ASP A 808 -12.95 9.45 25.67
C ASP A 808 -12.79 8.16 26.52
N ALA A 809 -13.08 8.28 27.83
CA ALA A 809 -12.91 7.32 28.93
C ALA A 809 -12.52 5.86 28.57
N PRO A 810 -11.54 5.26 29.28
CA PRO A 810 -11.03 3.91 28.98
C PRO A 810 -12.16 2.86 28.91
N VAL A 811 -12.24 2.14 27.80
CA VAL A 811 -13.23 1.08 27.58
C VAL A 811 -12.57 -0.26 27.88
N GLY A 812 -13.03 -0.95 28.92
CA GLY A 812 -12.50 -2.26 29.32
C GLY A 812 -11.03 -2.22 29.77
N GLY A 813 -10.58 -1.11 30.38
CA GLY A 813 -9.20 -0.93 30.82
C GLY A 813 -8.20 -0.62 29.70
N LYS A 814 -8.67 -0.37 28.47
CA LYS A 814 -7.83 0.07 27.34
C LYS A 814 -8.15 1.50 26.93
N VAL A 815 -7.15 2.23 26.47
CA VAL A 815 -7.26 3.58 25.90
C VAL A 815 -6.86 3.50 24.43
N ARG A 816 -7.59 4.25 23.60
CA ARG A 816 -7.24 4.49 22.20
C ARG A 816 -6.55 5.83 22.09
N ILE A 817 -5.34 5.83 21.56
CA ILE A 817 -4.52 7.01 21.32
C ILE A 817 -4.49 7.21 19.81
N LYS A 818 -5.08 8.28 19.32
CA LYS A 818 -4.93 8.67 17.92
C LYS A 818 -3.61 9.43 17.79
N VAL A 819 -2.65 8.80 17.14
CA VAL A 819 -1.39 9.43 16.74
C VAL A 819 -1.66 10.24 15.48
N LEU A 820 -1.49 11.56 15.55
CA LEU A 820 -1.70 12.45 14.41
C LEU A 820 -0.64 12.19 13.32
N ALA A 821 -0.94 12.62 12.11
CA ALA A 821 -0.06 12.45 10.97
C ALA A 821 1.21 13.30 11.10
N SER A 822 2.38 12.70 10.85
CA SER A 822 3.61 13.47 10.69
C SER A 822 3.55 14.27 9.40
N SER A 823 4.11 15.48 9.40
CA SER A 823 4.29 16.30 8.20
C SER A 823 5.69 16.21 7.61
N VAL A 824 6.62 15.54 8.30
CA VAL A 824 8.03 15.37 7.91
C VAL A 824 8.40 13.89 8.06
N PRO A 825 9.23 13.31 7.19
CA PRO A 825 9.71 11.95 7.38
C PRO A 825 10.70 11.86 8.55
N GLY A 826 10.72 10.72 9.23
CA GLY A 826 11.55 10.47 10.40
C GLY A 826 10.94 9.45 11.36
N VAL A 827 11.47 9.39 12.57
CA VAL A 827 11.07 8.40 13.57
C VAL A 827 10.46 9.07 14.79
N LEU A 828 9.24 8.67 15.13
CA LEU A 828 8.54 9.06 16.35
C LEU A 828 8.79 8.03 17.45
N TYR A 829 9.29 8.48 18.59
CA TYR A 829 9.41 7.72 19.83
C TYR A 829 8.35 8.20 20.81
N LEU A 830 7.53 7.27 21.30
CA LEU A 830 6.52 7.51 22.31
C LEU A 830 6.92 6.80 23.59
N ASN A 831 7.05 7.57 24.66
CA ASN A 831 7.34 7.04 25.98
C ASN A 831 6.12 7.26 26.90
N MET A 832 5.48 6.18 27.31
CA MET A 832 4.24 6.17 28.10
C MET A 832 4.56 5.79 29.54
N SER A 833 4.47 6.75 30.47
CA SER A 833 4.86 6.54 31.86
C SER A 833 3.69 6.05 32.74
N PRO A 834 3.93 5.13 33.69
CA PRO A 834 2.91 4.65 34.62
C PRO A 834 2.41 5.78 35.54
N ALA A 835 1.22 5.59 36.13
CA ALA A 835 0.63 6.54 37.07
C ALA A 835 1.62 6.95 38.18
N VAL A 836 1.69 8.25 38.48
CA VAL A 836 2.43 8.72 39.66
C VAL A 836 1.70 8.25 40.91
N VAL A 837 2.29 7.33 41.66
CA VAL A 837 1.75 6.87 42.95
C VAL A 837 2.13 7.90 44.03
N PRO A 838 1.17 8.46 44.79
CA PRO A 838 1.47 9.42 45.85
C PRO A 838 2.47 8.84 46.87
N GLY A 839 3.57 9.54 47.12
CA GLY A 839 4.63 9.11 48.04
C GLY A 839 5.75 8.27 47.42
N GLN A 840 5.68 7.94 46.13
CA GLN A 840 6.79 7.35 45.37
C GLN A 840 7.52 8.40 44.51
N PRO A 841 8.78 8.14 44.12
CA PRO A 841 9.48 8.97 43.15
C PRO A 841 8.68 9.10 41.86
N ILE A 842 8.69 10.28 41.25
CA ILE A 842 8.08 10.49 39.94
C ILE A 842 8.81 9.59 38.94
N PRO A 843 8.09 8.76 38.14
CA PRO A 843 8.70 7.89 37.15
C PRO A 843 9.62 8.66 36.19
N GLY A 844 10.85 8.18 36.01
CA GLY A 844 11.82 8.67 35.05
C GLY A 844 11.48 8.24 33.61
N PRO A 845 12.19 8.75 32.59
CA PRO A 845 12.06 8.27 31.21
C PRO A 845 12.30 6.76 31.08
N GLU A 846 13.18 6.18 31.89
CA GLU A 846 13.44 4.74 31.95
C GLU A 846 12.30 3.89 32.52
N ASP A 847 11.29 4.52 33.15
CA ASP A 847 10.19 3.82 33.82
C ASP A 847 8.92 3.71 32.96
N GLY A 848 8.98 4.11 31.68
CA GLY A 848 7.84 4.09 30.76
C GLY A 848 7.98 3.11 29.59
N GLU A 849 6.83 2.74 29.00
CA GLU A 849 6.78 1.90 27.79
C GLU A 849 7.22 2.73 26.58
N LEU A 850 8.32 2.32 25.95
CA LEU A 850 8.85 2.94 24.74
C LEU A 850 8.30 2.25 23.48
N GLU A 851 7.73 3.03 22.58
CA GLU A 851 7.27 2.63 21.25
C GLU A 851 7.94 3.50 20.18
N ALA A 852 8.19 2.94 19.01
CA ALA A 852 8.79 3.66 17.90
C ALA A 852 8.03 3.43 16.58
N PHE A 853 7.88 4.49 15.79
CA PHE A 853 7.22 4.46 14.49
C PHE A 853 8.05 5.24 13.46
N ALA A 854 8.28 4.64 12.29
CA ALA A 854 8.94 5.32 11.17
C ALA A 854 7.90 5.87 10.19
N PHE A 855 8.02 7.15 9.84
CA PHE A 855 7.23 7.81 8.81
C PHE A 855 8.13 8.10 7.60
N ASN A 856 7.80 7.51 6.46
CA ASN A 856 8.53 7.65 5.21
C ASN A 856 7.68 8.36 4.16
N ILE A 857 8.32 8.88 3.12
CA ILE A 857 7.58 9.37 1.96
C ILE A 857 7.08 8.21 1.09
N ASP A 858 6.02 8.45 0.32
CA ASP A 858 5.47 7.47 -0.62
C ASP A 858 6.27 7.45 -1.93
N ALA A 859 7.50 6.96 -1.85
CA ALA A 859 8.39 6.81 -3.00
C ALA A 859 7.79 5.96 -4.14
N ASN A 860 6.83 5.08 -3.86
CA ASN A 860 6.18 4.26 -4.89
C ASN A 860 5.27 5.08 -5.80
N HIS A 861 4.54 6.02 -5.20
CA HIS A 861 3.64 6.92 -5.92
C HIS A 861 4.37 8.17 -6.43
N GLU A 862 5.28 8.71 -5.62
CA GLU A 862 5.91 10.00 -5.86
C GLU A 862 7.16 9.93 -6.74
N GLY A 863 7.85 8.79 -6.73
CA GLY A 863 9.09 8.60 -7.46
C GLY A 863 8.93 8.47 -8.99
N ASP A 864 7.71 8.29 -9.51
CA ASP A 864 7.44 8.23 -10.95
C ASP A 864 7.21 9.64 -11.53
N LEU A 865 8.27 10.22 -12.08
CA LEU A 865 8.27 11.58 -12.63
C LEU A 865 7.85 11.64 -14.10
N ARG A 866 7.31 10.55 -14.67
CA ARG A 866 6.79 10.55 -16.04
C ARG A 866 5.57 11.46 -16.15
N ARG A 867 5.39 12.07 -17.31
CA ARG A 867 4.40 13.15 -17.51
C ARG A 867 3.25 12.73 -18.42
N THR A 868 2.06 13.24 -18.10
CA THR A 868 0.84 13.00 -18.88
C THR A 868 0.92 13.70 -20.25
N ARG A 869 0.36 13.05 -21.29
CA ARG A 869 0.25 13.62 -22.64
C ARG A 869 -0.69 14.82 -22.69
N ARG A 870 -0.38 15.81 -23.55
CA ARG A 870 -1.16 17.06 -23.70
C ARG A 870 -2.65 16.81 -24.00
N GLU A 871 -2.95 15.85 -24.88
CA GLU A 871 -4.31 15.51 -25.31
C GLU A 871 -5.23 15.03 -24.17
N LEU A 872 -4.65 14.55 -23.07
CA LEU A 872 -5.38 14.11 -21.89
C LEU A 872 -5.65 15.27 -20.91
N LEU A 873 -4.85 16.34 -20.98
CA LEU A 873 -4.91 17.50 -20.10
C LEU A 873 -5.70 18.66 -20.71
N GLU A 874 -5.93 18.68 -22.03
CA GLU A 874 -6.65 19.75 -22.71
C GLU A 874 -8.10 19.36 -23.02
N MET A 875 -9.02 20.33 -22.88
CA MET A 875 -10.41 20.20 -23.28
C MET A 875 -10.87 21.46 -24.00
N PRO A 876 -11.26 21.35 -25.29
CA PRO A 876 -11.77 22.49 -26.03
C PRO A 876 -13.13 22.94 -25.49
N SER A 877 -13.45 24.23 -25.66
CA SER A 877 -14.77 24.77 -25.36
C SER A 877 -15.81 24.16 -26.30
N THR A 878 -16.96 23.73 -25.76
CA THR A 878 -18.05 23.10 -26.52
C THR A 878 -19.13 24.09 -26.98
N GLY A 879 -19.02 25.37 -26.61
CA GLY A 879 -19.94 26.43 -27.01
C GLY A 879 -19.75 27.76 -26.25
N PRO A 880 -20.46 28.84 -26.65
CA PRO A 880 -20.35 30.15 -26.00
C PRO A 880 -20.73 30.08 -24.52
N GLY A 881 -19.83 30.49 -23.62
CA GLY A 881 -20.05 30.46 -22.16
C GLY A 881 -19.74 29.12 -21.48
N THR A 882 -19.27 28.12 -22.21
CA THR A 882 -18.72 26.88 -21.62
C THR A 882 -17.25 27.05 -21.29
N GLY A 883 -16.81 26.54 -20.15
CA GLY A 883 -15.41 26.56 -19.74
C GLY A 883 -14.50 25.81 -20.72
N ARG A 884 -13.19 25.95 -20.54
CA ARG A 884 -12.18 25.16 -21.26
C ARG A 884 -11.07 24.72 -20.32
N VAL A 885 -10.36 23.65 -20.68
CA VAL A 885 -9.11 23.26 -20.03
C VAL A 885 -7.95 23.54 -20.96
N VAL A 886 -6.99 24.36 -20.53
CA VAL A 886 -5.82 24.74 -21.32
C VAL A 886 -4.55 24.40 -20.55
N LEU A 887 -3.63 23.71 -21.22
CA LEU A 887 -2.29 23.44 -20.74
C LEU A 887 -1.33 24.54 -21.20
N SER A 888 -0.51 25.06 -20.30
CA SER A 888 0.43 26.15 -20.58
C SER A 888 1.77 25.91 -19.91
N ARG A 889 2.82 26.57 -20.41
CA ARG A 889 4.15 26.56 -19.80
C ARG A 889 4.39 27.79 -18.93
N PRO A 890 5.43 27.76 -18.08
CA PRO A 890 5.85 28.94 -17.33
C PRO A 890 6.18 30.07 -18.31
N GLY A 891 5.54 31.22 -18.14
CA GLY A 891 5.73 32.37 -19.01
C GLY A 891 4.94 32.44 -20.31
N ASP A 892 4.25 31.39 -20.74
CA ASP A 892 3.33 31.48 -21.88
C ASP A 892 2.28 32.58 -21.63
N GLY A 893 2.01 33.40 -22.66
CA GLY A 893 1.20 34.61 -22.59
C GLY A 893 -0.18 34.38 -21.97
N HIS A 894 -0.56 35.21 -20.98
CA HIS A 894 -1.87 35.16 -20.32
C HIS A 894 -2.95 35.83 -21.19
N ASP A 895 -2.54 36.39 -22.33
CA ASP A 895 -3.28 37.37 -23.10
C ASP A 895 -4.52 36.77 -23.77
N SER A 896 -4.45 35.50 -24.22
CA SER A 896 -5.57 34.81 -24.89
C SER A 896 -6.79 34.49 -24.00
N MET A 897 -6.71 34.77 -22.69
CA MET A 897 -7.81 34.67 -21.72
C MET A 897 -8.17 36.02 -21.08
N LEU A 898 -7.34 37.04 -21.28
CA LEU A 898 -7.63 38.43 -20.92
C LEU A 898 -8.36 39.16 -22.05
N GLU A 899 -8.39 38.57 -23.25
CA GLU A 899 -9.21 39.07 -24.36
C GLU A 899 -10.70 38.97 -24.01
N PRO A 900 -11.44 40.10 -23.98
CA PRO A 900 -12.88 40.07 -23.81
C PRO A 900 -13.53 39.34 -25.00
N PRO A 901 -14.70 38.71 -24.83
CA PRO A 901 -15.48 38.26 -25.97
C PRO A 901 -15.68 39.43 -26.93
N ARG A 902 -15.50 39.15 -28.23
CA ARG A 902 -15.50 40.14 -29.32
C ARG A 902 -16.55 41.23 -29.09
N ASP A 903 -16.06 42.46 -29.12
CA ASP A 903 -16.87 43.67 -29.07
C ASP A 903 -18.01 43.54 -30.09
N THR A 904 -19.27 43.60 -29.62
CA THR A 904 -20.43 43.49 -30.52
C THR A 904 -20.48 44.63 -31.54
N SER A 905 -19.76 45.74 -31.28
CA SER A 905 -19.58 46.84 -32.24
C SER A 905 -18.64 46.51 -33.42
N GLU A 906 -17.88 45.42 -33.35
CA GLU A 906 -17.13 44.87 -34.49
C GLU A 906 -17.97 43.91 -35.36
N SER A 907 -19.25 43.70 -35.02
CA SER A 907 -20.12 42.88 -35.87
C SER A 907 -20.39 43.59 -37.20
N TRP A 908 -20.11 42.89 -38.30
CA TRP A 908 -20.28 43.38 -39.66
C TRP A 908 -21.69 43.93 -39.96
N TRP A 909 -22.72 43.46 -39.23
CA TRP A 909 -24.10 43.92 -39.36
C TRP A 909 -24.30 45.37 -38.89
N ILE A 910 -23.51 45.85 -37.92
CA ILE A 910 -23.59 47.24 -37.43
C ILE A 910 -22.95 48.22 -38.42
N TYR A 911 -22.00 47.77 -39.24
CA TYR A 911 -21.43 48.57 -40.34
C TYR A 911 -22.34 48.62 -41.59
N LEU A 912 -23.36 47.77 -41.66
CA LEU A 912 -24.34 47.69 -42.75
C LEU A 912 -25.60 48.54 -42.51
N LEU A 913 -25.84 48.94 -41.25
CA LEU A 913 -26.91 49.86 -40.81
C LEU A 913 -26.45 51.31 -40.91
#